data_AF-A0A8K0R400-F1
#
_entry.id   AF-A0A8K0R400-F1
#
_cell.length_a   1.000
_cell.length_b   1.000
_cell.length_c   1.000
_cell.angle_alpha   90.00
_cell.angle_beta   90.00
_cell.angle_gamma   90.00
#
_symmetry.space_group_name_H-M   'P 1'
#
loop_
_entity.id
_entity.type
_entity.pdbx_description
1 polymer ?
#
loop_
_entity_poly.entity_id
_entity_poly.type
_entity_poly.pdbx_seq_one_letter_code
_entity_poly.pdbx_strand_id
1 'polypeptide(L)'
;MPWKRGCILLHLPLPNFPHDMAMTMSIVDLDVVHVDAATFAKKRKRTPAACVRCHERKVKCDARTAALAGPCTSCRLAGEPCQRHVDGRTRGQLAEEQQQPQQETTPLSLLTPETPQSDHSNSNNGLDRFQSYIEDNLGEYAPTFRNQDDAREYESSAQFDFGLHNLEDPIRRLEVDMRTRPTLDLELQFASLDAADMDYLKAKGAFDLPPRHLQEDLVEAYFREVNPAAPILNRTQFLRDCQAERITSRLLLFAVFTAGAKACRNPLLLDNKGTNHESARRFYKATKALLDTGYEQDKLVRVQSLLLINWWWDKKDDGGRNMRACAVDAINTAQSIGMHRWDQYPRSDPVLVGLWKRIWWTCCNRDVGVAINHGLPCMINLHDSDVHPITFRDFIEEPGKQWDTQSTPYPEQEVVFFIEQTKLMEGLHVIVDDHHSKIRLQKLTVGLIAEREAAIRYNATLPGVRMTPIRSIGDYQDRSLRHMREWLQHVPAVVAYDVDNIQGHQFWPGFLHIFFYTNVCIRFREKSVSRPSDPRGAAEREFCQARGIAAATMISKILRNARAHGHILKFTGLLTNSILNCLIYFLIEGQSLNGDVRRDAQQKYSQCLNVLYEFSQLWVGASLIHRLFEGIQATVQLPCNRSGTLLAGKWDSPLPGLRISSDISDNYFRQLLQGDFNYYSSSTDNTSCDNSSSSADRYTPQTNHWIDDTSPMLGTGAEFPDSLDISEWCDFFDLPPTNLGPSQLSRQIPNMVESRLFQPITIGQCQLKHRVVMAPMTRRRALDDQTPTDLMREYYEQRASVPGTLLITEATAASQRAAALPNTPGVWSAEQRRAWKPITSAVHDKGSFIWAQLWICGRAVRAGSLKRGAEVVSASDIPIDQDSPVPRPLSEEEILGFIEDFKQGAIDAIEAGFDGVELHGANGYILDQFTQDISNKRTDKWGGSVANRSRFGIEVAKAVAGAIGPHRVGYRVSPWSRHLGMRMEDPVPQFTHLVTELSKLHLAYLHIIEARVQANMDTLGTESIDFLVDAWGNTNPIILAGGYNSVLAKETVDKYHVRGNETLVAFGRQFVSNPDLPLRVKELLPIAPHNRELFYEVLKPEGYTDYSFYEPGKVVEETHINGESRQWTQAYKPLE
;
A
#
# COMPACT_ATOMS: atom_id res chain seq x y z
N MET A 1 -56.64 9.65 0.84
CA MET A 1 -57.12 10.02 -0.52
C MET A 1 -55.94 10.59 -1.32
N PRO A 2 -55.92 10.57 -2.66
CA PRO A 2 -56.00 9.35 -3.47
C PRO A 2 -55.00 9.31 -4.66
N TRP A 3 -54.53 8.10 -5.07
CA TRP A 3 -54.20 7.64 -6.45
C TRP A 3 -53.29 8.53 -7.36
N LYS A 4 -52.33 8.03 -8.16
CA LYS A 4 -52.27 6.89 -9.11
C LYS A 4 -50.78 6.45 -9.24
N ARG A 5 -50.39 5.17 -9.38
CA ARG A 5 -50.45 4.28 -10.58
C ARG A 5 -49.89 4.89 -11.89
N GLY A 6 -48.88 4.25 -12.49
CA GLY A 6 -48.52 4.44 -13.90
C GLY A 6 -47.07 4.11 -14.29
N CYS A 7 -46.76 2.85 -14.62
CA CYS A 7 -45.56 2.50 -15.39
C CYS A 7 -45.89 2.55 -16.90
N ILE A 8 -44.96 2.99 -17.74
CA ILE A 8 -45.01 2.81 -19.20
C ILE A 8 -43.60 2.43 -19.70
N LEU A 9 -43.50 1.34 -20.47
CA LEU A 9 -42.31 1.03 -21.28
C LEU A 9 -42.37 1.82 -22.59
N LEU A 10 -41.21 2.20 -23.12
CA LEU A 10 -41.05 2.56 -24.52
C LEU A 10 -40.38 1.42 -25.29
N HIS A 11 -41.15 0.77 -26.15
CA HIS A 11 -40.65 -0.07 -27.24
C HIS A 11 -40.83 0.68 -28.57
N LEU A 12 -39.88 0.52 -29.48
CA LEU A 12 -40.00 0.91 -30.89
C LEU A 12 -39.87 -0.35 -31.79
N PRO A 13 -40.36 -0.31 -33.04
CA PRO A 13 -41.22 -1.41 -33.50
C PRO A 13 -40.71 -2.16 -34.74
N LEU A 14 -41.31 -3.33 -35.00
CA LEU A 14 -41.50 -3.90 -36.33
C LEU A 14 -42.93 -4.49 -36.48
N PRO A 15 -43.51 -4.56 -37.69
CA PRO A 15 -44.94 -4.81 -37.89
C PRO A 15 -45.30 -6.25 -38.34
N ASN A 16 -46.54 -6.69 -38.10
CA ASN A 16 -47.52 -7.06 -39.15
C ASN A 16 -48.77 -7.84 -38.64
N PHE A 17 -49.90 -7.63 -39.33
CA PHE A 17 -51.21 -8.33 -39.29
C PHE A 17 -52.12 -8.19 -38.03
N PRO A 18 -53.48 -8.34 -38.18
CA PRO A 18 -54.46 -7.74 -37.27
C PRO A 18 -55.29 -8.71 -36.40
N HIS A 19 -56.09 -8.08 -35.52
CA HIS A 19 -57.20 -8.56 -34.68
C HIS A 19 -58.00 -9.81 -35.12
N ASP A 20 -58.41 -10.62 -34.12
CA ASP A 20 -59.82 -10.60 -33.69
C ASP A 20 -60.04 -11.01 -32.19
N MET A 21 -61.29 -10.90 -31.73
CA MET A 21 -61.92 -11.12 -30.39
C MET A 21 -61.42 -12.29 -29.46
N ALA A 22 -61.77 -12.40 -28.14
CA ALA A 22 -62.18 -11.51 -27.03
C ALA A 22 -62.49 -12.35 -25.73
N MET A 23 -62.69 -11.70 -24.56
CA MET A 23 -63.40 -12.21 -23.32
C MET A 23 -62.78 -13.36 -22.46
N THR A 24 -63.06 -13.55 -21.14
CA THR A 24 -63.18 -12.66 -19.93
C THR A 24 -63.17 -13.48 -18.60
N MET A 25 -63.26 -12.80 -17.43
CA MET A 25 -63.58 -13.25 -16.04
C MET A 25 -62.37 -13.63 -15.13
N SER A 26 -62.21 -13.27 -13.83
CA SER A 26 -62.91 -12.51 -12.74
C SER A 26 -63.18 -13.39 -11.49
N ILE A 27 -62.42 -13.29 -10.38
CA ILE A 27 -62.55 -12.37 -9.20
C ILE A 27 -63.47 -12.94 -8.08
N VAL A 28 -63.15 -12.63 -6.81
CA VAL A 28 -63.91 -12.67 -5.52
C VAL A 28 -63.12 -13.33 -4.35
N ASP A 29 -63.02 -12.79 -3.12
CA ASP A 29 -62.93 -11.37 -2.67
C ASP A 29 -62.44 -11.22 -1.18
N LEU A 30 -62.61 -10.01 -0.63
CA LEU A 30 -62.39 -9.40 0.72
C LEU A 30 -62.90 -10.15 2.00
N ASP A 31 -62.68 -9.72 3.26
CA ASP A 31 -62.55 -8.34 3.84
C ASP A 31 -61.76 -8.19 5.18
N VAL A 32 -61.74 -6.98 5.78
CA VAL A 32 -60.71 -6.44 6.72
C VAL A 32 -61.26 -5.90 8.08
N VAL A 33 -60.44 -5.92 9.15
CA VAL A 33 -60.61 -5.13 10.40
C VAL A 33 -59.26 -4.61 10.98
N HIS A 34 -59.20 -3.36 11.50
CA HIS A 34 -58.09 -2.76 12.26
C HIS A 34 -58.32 -2.87 13.80
N VAL A 35 -57.41 -2.64 14.75
CA VAL A 35 -56.11 -1.90 14.81
C VAL A 35 -55.09 -2.76 15.63
N ASP A 36 -54.02 -2.36 16.35
CA ASP A 36 -53.40 -1.08 16.77
C ASP A 36 -51.87 -1.24 16.98
N ALA A 37 -51.17 -0.18 17.44
CA ALA A 37 -49.72 -0.11 17.63
C ALA A 37 -49.21 -0.33 19.08
N ALA A 38 -47.91 -0.64 19.20
CA ALA A 38 -47.08 -0.66 20.41
C ALA A 38 -47.35 -1.74 21.49
N THR A 39 -46.71 -2.93 21.36
CA THR A 39 -46.27 -3.73 22.53
C THR A 39 -44.98 -4.51 22.21
N PHE A 40 -44.08 -4.67 23.19
CA PHE A 40 -42.74 -5.27 23.02
C PHE A 40 -42.74 -6.78 22.71
N ALA A 41 -42.04 -7.17 21.64
CA ALA A 41 -41.68 -8.56 21.34
C ALA A 41 -40.16 -8.83 21.54
N LYS A 42 -39.68 -8.88 22.80
CA LYS A 42 -38.27 -9.22 23.09
C LYS A 42 -37.93 -10.64 22.59
N LYS A 43 -36.95 -10.77 21.68
CA LYS A 43 -36.44 -12.07 21.18
C LYS A 43 -36.05 -12.98 22.36
N ARG A 44 -36.64 -14.18 22.42
CA ARG A 44 -36.51 -15.10 23.56
C ARG A 44 -35.13 -15.80 23.54
N LYS A 45 -34.27 -15.57 24.54
CA LYS A 45 -33.07 -16.40 24.77
C LYS A 45 -33.47 -17.87 25.01
N ARG A 46 -32.68 -18.82 24.47
CA ARG A 46 -32.88 -20.27 24.62
C ARG A 46 -32.42 -20.75 26.01
N THR A 47 -32.96 -21.88 26.45
CA THR A 47 -32.56 -22.60 27.68
C THR A 47 -31.70 -23.82 27.27
N PRO A 48 -30.69 -24.27 28.06
CA PRO A 48 -29.70 -25.26 27.58
C PRO A 48 -30.23 -26.68 27.39
N ALA A 49 -31.26 -27.09 28.15
CA ALA A 49 -31.81 -28.44 28.15
C ALA A 49 -33.26 -28.47 27.67
N ALA A 50 -33.63 -29.53 26.95
CA ALA A 50 -35.02 -29.84 26.61
C ALA A 50 -35.71 -30.56 27.78
N CYS A 51 -37.05 -30.56 27.80
CA CYS A 51 -37.81 -31.46 28.66
C CYS A 51 -37.74 -32.91 28.12
N VAL A 52 -37.92 -33.91 28.99
CA VAL A 52 -37.69 -35.34 28.68
C VAL A 52 -38.46 -35.78 27.43
N ARG A 53 -39.77 -35.52 27.37
CA ARG A 53 -40.61 -35.88 26.21
C ARG A 53 -40.19 -35.22 24.90
N CYS A 54 -39.69 -33.98 24.93
CA CYS A 54 -39.18 -33.32 23.72
C CYS A 54 -37.82 -33.89 23.30
N HIS A 55 -36.98 -34.28 24.25
CA HIS A 55 -35.69 -34.93 23.98
C HIS A 55 -35.89 -36.32 23.36
N GLU A 56 -36.76 -37.16 23.96
CA GLU A 56 -37.15 -38.47 23.44
C GLU A 56 -37.69 -38.38 22.00
N ARG A 57 -38.62 -37.45 21.77
CA ARG A 57 -39.22 -37.20 20.44
C ARG A 57 -38.31 -36.42 19.48
N LYS A 58 -37.10 -36.01 19.91
CA LYS A 58 -36.13 -35.18 19.17
C LYS A 58 -36.72 -33.88 18.59
N VAL A 59 -37.73 -33.29 19.26
CA VAL A 59 -38.39 -32.04 18.85
C VAL A 59 -37.89 -30.84 19.67
N LYS A 60 -37.96 -29.64 19.08
CA LYS A 60 -37.56 -28.39 19.74
C LYS A 60 -38.41 -28.15 20.99
N CYS A 61 -37.76 -27.80 22.09
CA CYS A 61 -38.39 -27.51 23.39
C CYS A 61 -38.22 -26.03 23.75
N ASP A 62 -39.25 -25.42 24.35
CA ASP A 62 -39.24 -24.04 24.85
C ASP A 62 -39.53 -23.93 26.36
N ALA A 63 -39.43 -25.05 27.10
CA ALA A 63 -39.53 -25.06 28.55
C ALA A 63 -38.45 -24.16 29.19
N ARG A 64 -38.89 -23.19 30.01
CA ARG A 64 -37.99 -22.44 30.89
C ARG A 64 -37.73 -23.20 32.20
N THR A 65 -36.82 -22.67 33.00
CA THR A 65 -36.49 -23.12 34.36
C THR A 65 -37.72 -23.24 35.27
N ALA A 66 -37.57 -23.93 36.40
CA ALA A 66 -38.68 -24.50 37.19
C ALA A 66 -39.79 -23.53 37.63
N ALA A 67 -39.51 -22.22 37.75
CA ALA A 67 -40.42 -21.22 38.34
C ALA A 67 -41.64 -20.79 37.48
N LEU A 68 -41.93 -21.45 36.36
CA LEU A 68 -43.13 -21.19 35.54
C LEU A 68 -43.90 -22.48 35.29
N ALA A 69 -45.08 -22.61 35.92
CA ALA A 69 -45.95 -23.77 35.83
C ALA A 69 -46.65 -23.86 34.46
N GLY A 70 -46.52 -25.00 33.78
CA GLY A 70 -47.21 -25.30 32.53
C GLY A 70 -46.37 -26.13 31.53
N PRO A 71 -47.01 -26.86 30.60
CA PRO A 71 -46.30 -27.63 29.60
C PRO A 71 -45.69 -26.75 28.51
N CYS A 72 -44.52 -27.16 28.00
CA CYS A 72 -43.88 -26.54 26.84
C CYS A 72 -44.77 -26.67 25.59
N THR A 73 -44.55 -25.82 24.60
CA THR A 73 -45.42 -25.72 23.42
C THR A 73 -45.49 -27.04 22.65
N SER A 74 -44.37 -27.75 22.48
CA SER A 74 -44.28 -29.02 21.74
C SER A 74 -44.84 -30.24 22.48
N CYS A 75 -44.97 -30.19 23.81
CA CYS A 75 -45.75 -31.17 24.58
C CYS A 75 -47.24 -30.83 24.55
N ARG A 76 -47.59 -29.55 24.72
CA ARG A 76 -48.98 -29.05 24.72
C ARG A 76 -49.69 -29.32 23.39
N LEU A 77 -49.02 -29.06 22.26
CA LEU A 77 -49.54 -29.37 20.92
C LEU A 77 -49.64 -30.88 20.64
N ALA A 78 -49.01 -31.73 21.44
CA ALA A 78 -49.11 -33.18 21.36
C ALA A 78 -50.07 -33.78 22.41
N GLY A 79 -50.71 -32.95 23.25
CA GLY A 79 -51.58 -33.41 24.34
C GLY A 79 -50.86 -34.08 25.53
N GLU A 80 -49.52 -34.06 25.57
CA GLU A 80 -48.73 -34.88 26.51
C GLU A 80 -48.19 -34.11 27.74
N PRO A 81 -48.01 -34.80 28.89
CA PRO A 81 -47.41 -34.21 30.09
C PRO A 81 -45.93 -33.86 29.90
N CYS A 82 -45.58 -32.61 30.23
CA CYS A 82 -44.24 -32.04 30.03
C CYS A 82 -43.31 -32.27 31.23
N GLN A 83 -42.68 -33.45 31.30
CA GLN A 83 -41.71 -33.80 32.35
C GLN A 83 -40.37 -33.05 32.18
N ARG A 84 -39.99 -32.20 33.15
CA ARG A 84 -38.72 -31.45 33.17
C ARG A 84 -37.66 -32.14 34.04
N HIS A 85 -36.38 -31.90 33.76
CA HIS A 85 -35.28 -32.26 34.65
C HIS A 85 -35.27 -31.35 35.89
N VAL A 86 -34.78 -31.87 37.02
CA VAL A 86 -34.62 -31.14 38.28
C VAL A 86 -33.13 -31.10 38.64
N ASP A 87 -32.52 -29.92 38.55
CA ASP A 87 -31.09 -29.75 38.78
C ASP A 87 -30.75 -29.68 40.29
N GLY A 88 -30.16 -30.76 40.81
CA GLY A 88 -29.64 -30.81 42.18
C GLY A 88 -28.15 -30.44 42.24
N ARG A 89 -27.82 -29.19 42.60
CA ARG A 89 -26.47 -28.78 43.02
C ARG A 89 -26.50 -27.72 44.11
N THR A 90 -25.93 -28.04 45.26
CA THR A 90 -25.59 -27.08 46.33
C THR A 90 -24.26 -27.52 46.96
N ARG A 91 -23.39 -26.58 47.35
CA ARG A 91 -21.99 -26.88 47.73
C ARG A 91 -21.67 -26.48 49.16
N GLY A 92 -21.77 -27.45 50.06
CA GLY A 92 -21.02 -27.54 51.33
C GLY A 92 -21.53 -26.72 52.53
N GLN A 93 -21.83 -27.44 53.63
CA GLN A 93 -21.27 -27.12 54.95
C GLN A 93 -21.42 -28.30 55.94
N LEU A 94 -20.45 -28.40 56.86
CA LEU A 94 -20.43 -29.12 58.14
C LEU A 94 -20.43 -30.68 58.20
N ALA A 95 -19.26 -31.16 58.66
CA ALA A 95 -19.03 -32.10 59.79
C ALA A 95 -19.31 -33.62 59.66
N GLU A 96 -18.34 -34.38 60.20
CA GLU A 96 -18.40 -35.76 60.74
C GLU A 96 -18.72 -36.91 59.73
N GLU A 97 -18.11 -38.10 59.77
CA GLU A 97 -17.05 -38.64 60.65
C GLU A 97 -16.26 -39.80 59.98
N GLN A 98 -15.10 -40.16 60.57
CA GLN A 98 -14.44 -41.49 60.58
C GLN A 98 -13.70 -42.11 59.35
N GLN A 99 -12.57 -42.75 59.71
CA GLN A 99 -11.90 -43.92 59.10
C GLN A 99 -11.00 -43.76 57.84
N GLN A 100 -9.82 -43.18 58.11
CA GLN A 100 -8.45 -43.60 57.70
C GLN A 100 -8.16 -45.12 57.87
N PRO A 101 -6.94 -45.65 57.57
CA PRO A 101 -5.68 -45.04 57.04
C PRO A 101 -5.29 -45.70 55.67
N GLN A 102 -4.08 -45.78 55.09
CA GLN A 102 -2.66 -45.30 55.24
C GLN A 102 -2.06 -45.40 53.78
N GLN A 103 -0.84 -45.07 53.33
CA GLN A 103 0.50 -44.64 53.81
C GLN A 103 0.96 -43.44 52.92
N GLU A 104 2.01 -42.63 53.14
CA GLU A 104 3.34 -42.76 53.79
C GLU A 104 4.34 -43.61 52.95
N THR A 105 5.63 -43.24 52.76
CA THR A 105 6.55 -42.42 53.59
C THR A 105 7.50 -41.50 52.79
N THR A 106 7.89 -40.37 53.40
CA THR A 106 9.12 -39.56 53.16
C THR A 106 10.20 -39.95 54.23
N PRO A 107 11.32 -39.24 54.50
CA PRO A 107 12.22 -38.34 53.72
C PRO A 107 13.75 -38.56 53.98
N LEU A 108 14.64 -37.75 53.34
CA LEU A 108 16.01 -37.32 53.79
C LEU A 108 17.10 -38.43 54.08
N SER A 109 18.43 -38.19 54.17
CA SER A 109 19.36 -37.08 53.80
C SER A 109 20.86 -37.53 53.90
N LEU A 110 21.78 -36.59 53.62
CA LEU A 110 23.09 -36.31 54.27
C LEU A 110 24.46 -36.65 53.58
N LEU A 111 25.40 -35.71 53.82
CA LEU A 111 26.88 -35.77 53.78
C LEU A 111 27.68 -35.69 52.44
N THR A 112 27.82 -34.45 51.96
CA THR A 112 29.08 -33.68 51.73
C THR A 112 30.43 -34.23 52.30
N PRO A 113 31.61 -33.64 51.95
CA PRO A 113 32.05 -33.06 50.66
C PRO A 113 33.55 -33.28 50.31
N GLU A 114 33.96 -33.34 49.03
CA GLU A 114 35.35 -33.01 48.62
C GLU A 114 35.44 -32.31 47.25
N THR A 115 36.32 -31.32 47.18
CA THR A 115 36.80 -30.54 46.01
C THR A 115 38.18 -29.98 46.39
N PRO A 116 39.09 -29.61 45.46
CA PRO A 116 38.87 -29.42 44.01
C PRO A 116 39.89 -30.11 43.09
N GLN A 117 39.55 -30.22 41.79
CA GLN A 117 40.32 -29.54 40.74
C GLN A 117 39.56 -29.57 39.41
N SER A 118 39.76 -28.53 38.60
CA SER A 118 39.24 -28.41 37.24
C SER A 118 40.24 -28.99 36.24
N ASP A 119 39.74 -29.68 35.22
CA ASP A 119 40.45 -29.67 33.92
C ASP A 119 39.46 -29.71 32.76
N HIS A 120 39.80 -29.00 31.68
CA HIS A 120 38.94 -28.86 30.50
C HIS A 120 39.41 -29.79 29.37
N SER A 121 38.50 -30.59 28.82
CA SER A 121 38.62 -31.00 27.40
C SER A 121 37.32 -31.59 26.84
N ASN A 122 36.72 -30.85 25.90
CA ASN A 122 36.28 -31.45 24.64
C ASN A 122 36.46 -30.38 23.54
N SER A 123 36.97 -30.78 22.38
CA SER A 123 37.78 -29.90 21.54
C SER A 123 37.01 -28.92 20.66
N ASN A 124 37.63 -27.76 20.46
CA ASN A 124 37.34 -26.86 19.34
C ASN A 124 37.31 -27.61 18.00
N ASN A 125 36.43 -27.15 17.11
CA ASN A 125 36.60 -27.19 15.64
C ASN A 125 35.63 -26.25 14.89
N GLY A 126 34.79 -25.48 15.60
CA GLY A 126 33.85 -24.51 15.01
C GLY A 126 34.42 -23.10 14.79
N LEU A 127 35.24 -22.60 15.72
CA LEU A 127 35.80 -21.24 15.67
C LEU A 127 36.95 -21.11 14.68
N ASP A 128 37.91 -22.03 14.68
CA ASP A 128 39.07 -21.98 13.78
C ASP A 128 38.65 -22.00 12.30
N ARG A 129 37.55 -22.72 11.99
CA ARG A 129 36.94 -22.78 10.66
C ARG A 129 36.19 -21.50 10.26
N PHE A 130 35.78 -20.70 11.23
CA PHE A 130 35.17 -19.38 11.00
C PHE A 130 36.22 -18.27 10.88
N GLN A 131 37.36 -18.40 11.58
CA GLN A 131 38.50 -17.48 11.42
C GLN A 131 39.26 -17.70 10.11
N SER A 132 39.52 -18.96 9.70
CA SER A 132 40.02 -19.24 8.33
C SER A 132 39.07 -18.64 7.28
N TYR A 133 37.75 -18.78 7.42
CA TYR A 133 36.80 -18.17 6.49
C TYR A 133 36.92 -16.63 6.39
N ILE A 134 37.36 -15.93 7.44
CA ILE A 134 37.59 -14.48 7.40
C ILE A 134 38.97 -14.12 6.83
N GLU A 135 40.01 -14.90 7.15
CA GLU A 135 41.39 -14.68 6.67
C GLU A 135 41.54 -15.06 5.18
N ASP A 136 40.89 -16.15 4.73
CA ASP A 136 40.94 -16.64 3.34
C ASP A 136 40.09 -15.80 2.35
N ASN A 137 39.14 -14.98 2.82
CA ASN A 137 38.19 -14.25 1.96
C ASN A 137 38.32 -12.70 2.02
N LEU A 138 39.35 -12.16 2.67
CA LEU A 138 39.70 -10.73 2.62
C LEU A 138 41.04 -10.46 1.92
N GLY A 139 41.33 -11.25 0.88
CA GLY A 139 42.44 -11.05 -0.05
C GLY A 139 41.97 -10.53 -1.42
N GLU A 140 42.54 -9.40 -1.85
CA GLU A 140 42.61 -8.91 -3.24
C GLU A 140 41.33 -8.94 -4.10
N TYR A 141 40.40 -8.00 -3.87
CA TYR A 141 39.63 -7.39 -4.96
C TYR A 141 40.01 -5.92 -5.14
N ALA A 142 41.21 -5.68 -5.68
CA ALA A 142 41.70 -4.34 -5.98
C ALA A 142 41.21 -3.88 -7.37
N PRO A 143 40.37 -2.84 -7.48
CA PRO A 143 40.00 -2.26 -8.77
C PRO A 143 41.20 -1.50 -9.36
N THR A 144 41.92 -2.14 -10.28
CA THR A 144 43.07 -1.54 -10.97
C THR A 144 42.62 -0.49 -11.98
N PHE A 145 42.44 0.76 -11.54
CA PHE A 145 42.61 1.93 -12.40
C PHE A 145 43.84 2.74 -11.98
N ARG A 146 44.91 2.51 -12.74
CA ARG A 146 46.21 3.13 -12.62
C ARG A 146 46.24 4.37 -13.49
N ASN A 147 46.10 5.55 -12.89
CA ASN A 147 46.69 6.77 -13.46
C ASN A 147 47.98 7.05 -12.69
N GLN A 148 49.09 6.63 -13.28
CA GLN A 148 50.37 7.31 -13.07
C GLN A 148 50.50 8.38 -14.16
N ASP A 149 51.50 9.25 -14.01
CA ASP A 149 51.88 10.27 -14.97
C ASP A 149 50.84 11.40 -15.16
N ASP A 150 50.70 12.22 -14.11
CA ASP A 150 51.12 13.62 -14.24
C ASP A 150 51.78 14.07 -12.94
N ALA A 151 53.03 14.54 -13.01
CA ALA A 151 53.86 14.78 -11.84
C ALA A 151 54.79 16.00 -12.00
N ARG A 152 54.54 17.01 -11.15
CA ARG A 152 55.32 18.27 -11.01
C ARG A 152 55.13 19.21 -12.23
N GLU A 153 55.41 20.51 -12.16
CA GLU A 153 56.13 21.32 -11.16
C GLU A 153 55.35 22.60 -10.83
N TYR A 154 55.33 23.03 -9.55
CA TYR A 154 56.18 24.15 -9.12
C TYR A 154 56.20 24.30 -7.59
N GLU A 155 57.39 24.32 -7.00
CA GLU A 155 57.60 24.75 -5.62
C GLU A 155 57.84 26.27 -5.57
N SER A 156 57.38 26.96 -4.52
CA SER A 156 58.30 27.68 -3.63
C SER A 156 57.59 28.57 -2.59
N SER A 157 57.81 28.21 -1.31
CA SER A 157 58.01 29.13 -0.18
C SER A 157 56.84 30.05 0.29
N ALA A 158 56.78 30.47 1.56
CA ALA A 158 57.73 30.30 2.65
C ALA A 158 57.04 29.98 4.00
N GLN A 159 57.56 28.95 4.68
CA GLN A 159 57.95 28.92 6.10
C GLN A 159 57.04 29.59 7.15
N PHE A 160 56.59 28.77 8.13
CA PHE A 160 57.11 28.93 9.51
C PHE A 160 57.09 27.59 10.28
N ASP A 161 58.22 27.28 10.90
CA ASP A 161 58.49 26.14 11.81
C ASP A 161 58.04 26.44 13.25
N PHE A 162 57.99 25.52 14.23
CA PHE A 162 58.13 24.05 14.32
C PHE A 162 57.36 23.60 15.59
N GLY A 163 56.93 22.33 15.71
CA GLY A 163 56.57 21.78 17.03
C GLY A 163 55.71 20.51 17.03
N LEU A 164 56.32 19.34 17.22
CA LEU A 164 55.58 18.11 17.52
C LEU A 164 55.15 18.06 18.98
N HIS A 165 53.85 18.23 19.24
CA HIS A 165 53.18 17.63 20.39
C HIS A 165 51.76 17.17 20.01
N ASN A 166 51.53 15.87 20.19
CA ASN A 166 50.26 15.13 20.24
C ASN A 166 49.00 15.87 19.74
N LEU A 167 48.63 15.65 18.47
CA LEU A 167 47.25 15.77 18.01
C LEU A 167 46.85 14.47 17.31
N GLU A 168 45.96 13.73 17.95
CA GLU A 168 45.27 12.59 17.33
C GLU A 168 44.27 13.07 16.25
N ASP A 169 43.85 12.13 15.40
CA ASP A 169 42.93 12.37 14.30
C ASP A 169 41.62 13.05 14.77
N PRO A 170 41.22 14.21 14.18
CA PRO A 170 39.99 14.91 14.53
C PRO A 170 38.70 14.07 14.40
N ILE A 171 38.73 12.94 13.69
CA ILE A 171 37.60 12.01 13.54
C ILE A 171 37.16 11.41 14.89
N ARG A 172 38.01 11.41 15.94
CA ARG A 172 37.69 10.86 17.28
C ARG A 172 36.77 11.70 18.16
N ARG A 173 36.42 12.94 17.82
CA ARG A 173 35.75 13.89 18.75
C ARG A 173 34.29 13.56 19.14
N LEU A 174 33.78 12.38 18.76
CA LEU A 174 32.52 11.83 19.24
C LEU A 174 32.65 10.42 19.85
N GLU A 175 33.84 10.08 20.38
CA GLU A 175 34.00 9.11 21.48
C GLU A 175 33.38 9.66 22.78
N VAL A 176 32.06 9.94 22.75
CA VAL A 176 31.23 9.90 23.97
C VAL A 176 31.16 8.44 24.35
N ASP A 177 31.93 8.04 25.37
CA ASP A 177 31.94 6.66 25.83
C ASP A 177 30.62 6.31 26.54
N MET A 178 29.69 5.76 25.76
CA MET A 178 28.39 5.27 26.23
C MET A 178 28.53 4.02 27.13
N ARG A 179 29.74 3.45 27.31
CA ARG A 179 29.96 2.13 27.93
C ARG A 179 30.29 2.19 29.43
N THR A 180 29.57 3.02 30.19
CA THR A 180 29.55 2.88 31.65
C THR A 180 28.32 2.08 32.11
N ARG A 181 28.63 0.97 32.79
CA ARG A 181 27.71 0.00 33.44
C ARG A 181 26.81 0.71 34.48
N PRO A 182 25.66 0.16 34.96
CA PRO A 182 25.30 -1.27 34.96
C PRO A 182 23.77 -1.57 34.80
N THR A 183 23.01 -0.88 33.95
CA THR A 183 21.53 -0.95 33.94
C THR A 183 20.91 -2.11 33.16
N LEU A 184 21.68 -2.81 32.32
CA LEU A 184 21.15 -3.79 31.35
C LEU A 184 20.35 -4.94 32.00
N ASP A 185 20.80 -5.42 33.17
CA ASP A 185 20.36 -6.69 33.75
C ASP A 185 18.93 -6.67 34.35
N LEU A 186 18.35 -5.48 34.58
CA LEU A 186 16.93 -5.33 34.95
C LEU A 186 16.01 -5.22 33.73
N GLU A 187 16.46 -4.56 32.66
CA GLU A 187 15.62 -4.27 31.49
C GLU A 187 15.43 -5.48 30.57
N LEU A 188 16.34 -6.46 30.65
CA LEU A 188 16.30 -7.71 29.90
C LEU A 188 15.16 -8.68 30.30
N GLN A 189 14.41 -8.41 31.39
CA GLN A 189 13.43 -9.36 31.92
C GLN A 189 12.05 -9.32 31.23
N PHE A 190 11.80 -8.36 30.33
CA PHE A 190 10.44 -8.08 29.81
C PHE A 190 10.26 -8.22 28.30
N ALA A 191 11.34 -8.40 27.53
CA ALA A 191 11.27 -8.54 26.07
C ALA A 191 11.25 -10.02 25.67
N SER A 192 10.21 -10.47 24.95
CA SER A 192 10.11 -11.84 24.41
C SER A 192 10.91 -12.01 23.10
N LEU A 193 12.18 -11.63 23.15
CA LEU A 193 13.13 -11.67 22.02
C LEU A 193 14.08 -12.86 22.15
N ASP A 194 14.58 -13.35 21.02
CA ASP A 194 15.63 -14.37 21.03
C ASP A 194 17.04 -13.77 21.17
N ALA A 195 18.05 -14.63 21.27
CA ALA A 195 19.44 -14.19 21.44
C ALA A 195 19.99 -13.41 20.23
N ALA A 196 19.54 -13.71 19.01
CA ALA A 196 19.99 -13.05 17.80
C ALA A 196 19.38 -11.65 17.65
N ASP A 197 18.08 -11.49 17.96
CA ASP A 197 17.44 -10.17 18.07
C ASP A 197 18.13 -9.32 19.15
N MET A 198 18.42 -9.92 20.30
CA MET A 198 19.10 -9.23 21.40
C MET A 198 20.53 -8.79 21.06
N ASP A 199 21.29 -9.61 20.34
CA ASP A 199 22.65 -9.24 19.89
C ASP A 199 22.62 -8.25 18.71
N TYR A 200 21.60 -8.31 17.83
CA TYR A 200 21.35 -7.28 16.83
C TYR A 200 21.03 -5.92 17.45
N LEU A 201 20.18 -5.88 18.49
CA LEU A 201 19.88 -4.64 19.23
C LEU A 201 21.12 -4.05 19.90
N LYS A 202 21.99 -4.89 20.50
CA LYS A 202 23.29 -4.46 21.04
C LYS A 202 24.20 -3.90 19.94
N ALA A 203 24.33 -4.60 18.81
CA ALA A 203 25.16 -4.19 17.67
C ALA A 203 24.70 -2.89 17.00
N LYS A 204 23.39 -2.58 17.06
CA LYS A 204 22.81 -1.30 16.60
C LYS A 204 22.80 -0.20 17.69
N GLY A 205 23.35 -0.46 18.88
CA GLY A 205 23.43 0.51 19.99
C GLY A 205 22.09 0.86 20.63
N ALA A 206 21.08 -0.01 20.53
CA ALA A 206 19.71 0.26 20.99
C ALA A 206 19.54 0.32 22.52
N PHE A 207 20.61 0.09 23.28
CA PHE A 207 20.68 0.26 24.73
C PHE A 207 21.61 1.42 25.17
N ASP A 208 22.38 1.99 24.24
CA ASP A 208 23.36 3.05 24.49
C ASP A 208 22.66 4.41 24.72
N LEU A 209 22.36 4.77 25.97
CA LEU A 209 21.82 6.10 26.27
C LEU A 209 22.94 7.16 26.34
N PRO A 210 22.75 8.37 25.79
CA PRO A 210 23.71 9.45 25.95
C PRO A 210 23.75 9.98 27.39
N PRO A 211 24.80 10.73 27.78
CA PRO A 211 24.87 11.41 29.08
C PRO A 211 23.59 12.18 29.42
N ARG A 212 23.19 12.18 30.70
CA ARG A 212 21.89 12.71 31.17
C ARG A 212 21.57 14.11 30.63
N HIS A 213 22.53 15.04 30.67
CA HIS A 213 22.34 16.40 30.17
C HIS A 213 22.05 16.44 28.65
N LEU A 214 22.62 15.53 27.85
CA LEU A 214 22.28 15.39 26.43
C LEU A 214 20.91 14.74 26.21
N GLN A 215 20.46 13.84 27.09
CA GLN A 215 19.08 13.35 27.05
C GLN A 215 18.10 14.50 27.33
N GLU A 216 18.38 15.32 28.34
CA GLU A 216 17.58 16.48 28.73
C GLU A 216 17.54 17.53 27.59
N ASP A 217 18.69 17.87 26.99
CA ASP A 217 18.79 18.75 25.81
C ASP A 217 18.02 18.22 24.58
N LEU A 218 18.06 16.91 24.32
CA LEU A 218 17.34 16.26 23.21
C LEU A 218 15.82 16.27 23.43
N VAL A 219 15.38 16.01 24.66
CA VAL A 219 13.97 16.01 25.05
C VAL A 219 13.40 17.44 25.06
N GLU A 220 14.15 18.44 25.52
CA GLU A 220 13.73 19.84 25.41
C GLU A 220 13.62 20.27 23.94
N ALA A 221 14.63 19.96 23.11
CA ALA A 221 14.61 20.26 21.69
C ALA A 221 13.42 19.61 20.96
N TYR A 222 13.06 18.36 21.32
CA TYR A 222 11.84 17.72 20.86
C TYR A 222 10.57 18.50 21.27
N PHE A 223 10.41 18.82 22.56
CA PHE A 223 9.20 19.51 23.04
C PHE A 223 9.06 20.94 22.51
N ARG A 224 10.17 21.61 22.18
CA ARG A 224 10.20 22.99 21.68
C ARG A 224 10.01 23.11 20.16
N GLU A 225 10.60 22.22 19.37
CA GLU A 225 10.65 22.36 17.91
C GLU A 225 9.85 21.28 17.14
N VAL A 226 9.50 20.15 17.77
CA VAL A 226 8.77 19.03 17.12
C VAL A 226 7.34 18.90 17.64
N ASN A 227 7.18 18.83 18.97
CA ASN A 227 5.89 18.58 19.60
C ASN A 227 4.75 19.54 19.14
N PRO A 228 4.96 20.83 18.85
CA PRO A 228 3.87 21.70 18.38
C PRO A 228 3.26 21.27 17.02
N ALA A 229 4.01 20.57 16.19
CA ALA A 229 3.52 19.99 14.92
C ALA A 229 3.09 18.52 15.05
N ALA A 230 3.28 17.90 16.22
CA ALA A 230 2.93 16.52 16.53
C ALA A 230 2.86 16.31 18.06
N PRO A 231 1.80 16.79 18.75
CA PRO A 231 1.72 16.81 20.21
C PRO A 231 1.30 15.45 20.78
N ILE A 232 2.01 14.39 20.38
CA ILE A 232 1.60 12.99 20.53
C ILE A 232 1.99 12.34 21.86
N LEU A 233 2.66 13.06 22.75
CA LEU A 233 3.04 12.62 24.10
C LEU A 233 2.26 13.40 25.16
N ASN A 234 2.14 12.84 26.37
CA ASN A 234 1.83 13.63 27.56
C ASN A 234 3.13 14.25 28.08
N ARG A 235 3.32 15.57 27.94
CA ARG A 235 4.59 16.26 28.26
C ARG A 235 4.91 16.17 29.74
N THR A 236 3.93 16.48 30.60
CA THR A 236 4.11 16.47 32.05
C THR A 236 4.46 15.08 32.57
N GLN A 237 3.80 14.03 32.06
CA GLN A 237 4.09 12.66 32.49
C GLN A 237 5.44 12.16 31.96
N PHE A 238 5.74 12.36 30.68
CA PHE A 238 7.00 11.93 30.07
C PHE A 238 8.20 12.58 30.77
N LEU A 239 8.15 13.88 31.05
CA LEU A 239 9.21 14.57 31.78
C LEU A 239 9.36 14.07 33.23
N ARG A 240 8.26 13.76 33.92
CA ARG A 240 8.31 13.16 35.27
C ARG A 240 8.97 11.77 35.27
N ASP A 241 8.65 10.92 34.30
CA ASP A 241 9.19 9.56 34.26
C ASP A 241 10.66 9.54 33.82
N CYS A 242 11.08 10.40 32.89
CA CYS A 242 12.49 10.64 32.58
C CYS A 242 13.28 11.19 33.78
N GLN A 243 12.71 12.15 34.55
CA GLN A 243 13.38 12.71 35.73
C GLN A 243 13.51 11.69 36.87
N ALA A 244 12.49 10.85 37.07
CA ALA A 244 12.42 9.85 38.14
C ALA A 244 13.10 8.51 37.81
N GLU A 245 13.82 8.42 36.68
CA GLU A 245 14.50 7.20 36.20
C GLU A 245 13.55 5.98 36.13
N ARG A 246 12.29 6.24 35.77
CA ARG A 246 11.28 5.20 35.55
C ARG A 246 11.37 4.65 34.14
N ILE A 247 10.76 3.48 33.94
CA ILE A 247 10.73 2.78 32.65
C ILE A 247 9.83 3.54 31.65
N THR A 248 10.38 4.60 31.07
CA THR A 248 9.94 5.11 29.77
C THR A 248 10.35 4.09 28.72
N SER A 249 9.45 3.70 27.82
CA SER A 249 9.76 2.72 26.78
C SER A 249 11.03 3.12 26.00
N ARG A 250 11.96 2.18 25.87
CA ARG A 250 13.23 2.37 25.16
C ARG A 250 13.00 2.79 23.71
N LEU A 251 11.96 2.24 23.07
CA LEU A 251 11.52 2.63 21.72
C LEU A 251 10.97 4.06 21.66
N LEU A 252 10.26 4.52 22.70
CA LEU A 252 9.74 5.89 22.74
C LEU A 252 10.86 6.91 22.94
N LEU A 253 11.78 6.61 23.86
CA LEU A 253 12.90 7.48 24.21
C LEU A 253 13.85 7.69 23.02
N PHE A 254 14.23 6.62 22.31
CA PHE A 254 15.05 6.73 21.09
C PHE A 254 14.32 7.42 19.93
N ALA A 255 13.00 7.26 19.80
CA ALA A 255 12.22 7.99 18.78
C ALA A 255 12.15 9.49 19.08
N VAL A 256 12.03 9.88 20.37
CA VAL A 256 12.14 11.27 20.83
C VAL A 256 13.53 11.83 20.56
N PHE A 257 14.62 11.07 20.84
CA PHE A 257 15.98 11.50 20.49
C PHE A 257 16.16 11.66 18.97
N THR A 258 15.61 10.77 18.15
CA THR A 258 15.66 10.85 16.67
C THR A 258 15.03 12.13 16.15
N ALA A 259 13.87 12.51 16.69
CA ALA A 259 13.18 13.74 16.32
C ALA A 259 13.87 15.00 16.90
N GLY A 260 14.27 14.95 18.17
CA GLY A 260 14.92 16.06 18.89
C GLY A 260 16.34 16.38 18.40
N ALA A 261 17.09 15.41 17.89
CA ALA A 261 18.46 15.61 17.42
C ALA A 261 18.57 16.58 16.24
N LYS A 262 17.56 16.65 15.34
CA LYS A 262 17.52 17.69 14.29
C LYS A 262 17.45 19.11 14.87
N ALA A 263 16.76 19.26 15.99
CA ALA A 263 16.44 20.52 16.64
C ALA A 263 17.47 20.98 17.68
N CYS A 264 18.14 20.04 18.35
CA CYS A 264 19.13 20.32 19.37
C CYS A 264 20.35 21.04 18.77
N ARG A 265 21.00 21.91 19.54
CA ARG A 265 22.21 22.65 19.11
C ARG A 265 23.34 22.60 20.15
N ASN A 266 23.33 21.59 21.01
CA ASN A 266 24.47 21.31 21.89
C ASN A 266 25.70 20.98 21.00
N PRO A 267 26.86 21.64 21.19
CA PRO A 267 28.06 21.39 20.41
C PRO A 267 28.54 19.93 20.38
N LEU A 268 28.22 19.13 21.40
CA LEU A 268 28.56 17.70 21.49
C LEU A 268 27.75 16.82 20.52
N LEU A 269 26.70 17.34 19.89
CA LEU A 269 25.89 16.60 18.89
C LEU A 269 26.21 17.00 17.44
N LEU A 270 27.09 17.99 17.25
CA LEU A 270 27.49 18.50 15.95
C LEU A 270 28.64 17.67 15.35
N ASP A 271 28.54 17.38 14.07
CA ASP A 271 29.62 16.80 13.26
C ASP A 271 30.69 17.84 12.88
N ASN A 272 31.74 17.39 12.19
CA ASN A 272 32.84 18.23 11.69
C ASN A 272 32.40 19.30 10.64
N LYS A 273 31.12 19.34 10.25
CA LYS A 273 30.49 20.34 9.36
C LYS A 273 29.52 21.26 10.11
N GLY A 274 29.36 21.09 11.44
CA GLY A 274 28.42 21.86 12.25
C GLY A 274 26.97 21.39 12.16
N THR A 275 26.71 20.13 11.79
CA THR A 275 25.36 19.57 11.63
C THR A 275 25.07 18.41 12.57
N ASN A 276 23.81 18.18 12.91
CA ASN A 276 23.40 17.03 13.75
C ASN A 276 23.20 15.73 12.94
N HIS A 277 23.82 15.60 11.75
CA HIS A 277 23.48 14.51 10.83
C HIS A 277 23.82 13.14 11.42
N GLU A 278 25.04 12.93 11.91
CA GLU A 278 25.46 11.62 12.40
C GLU A 278 24.86 11.27 13.78
N SER A 279 24.61 12.27 14.63
CA SER A 279 23.93 12.08 15.92
C SER A 279 22.47 11.67 15.73
N ALA A 280 21.70 12.39 14.90
CA ALA A 280 20.33 12.03 14.56
C ALA A 280 20.25 10.66 13.86
N ARG A 281 21.21 10.36 12.98
CA ARG A 281 21.34 9.05 12.31
C ARG A 281 21.59 7.91 13.29
N ARG A 282 22.42 8.08 14.34
CA ARG A 282 22.62 7.04 15.37
C ARG A 282 21.31 6.73 16.09
N PHE A 283 20.56 7.74 16.52
CA PHE A 283 19.26 7.55 17.18
C PHE A 283 18.21 6.92 16.24
N TYR A 284 18.20 7.27 14.95
CA TYR A 284 17.35 6.64 13.94
C TYR A 284 17.63 5.13 13.82
N LYS A 285 18.91 4.73 13.73
CA LYS A 285 19.30 3.31 13.64
C LYS A 285 18.86 2.51 14.86
N ALA A 286 19.02 3.05 16.07
CA ALA A 286 18.53 2.44 17.30
C ALA A 286 16.99 2.31 17.32
N THR A 287 16.28 3.39 16.98
CA THR A 287 14.80 3.39 16.90
C THR A 287 14.29 2.37 15.87
N LYS A 288 14.91 2.31 14.69
CA LYS A 288 14.59 1.37 13.62
C LYS A 288 14.80 -0.08 14.08
N ALA A 289 15.92 -0.37 14.75
CA ALA A 289 16.21 -1.71 15.26
C ALA A 289 15.17 -2.19 16.31
N LEU A 290 14.73 -1.30 17.19
CA LEU A 290 13.67 -1.57 18.19
C LEU A 290 12.28 -1.78 17.54
N LEU A 291 12.01 -1.14 16.39
CA LEU A 291 10.80 -1.39 15.59
C LEU A 291 10.88 -2.70 14.78
N ASP A 292 12.06 -3.05 14.27
CA ASP A 292 12.31 -4.22 13.41
C ASP A 292 12.22 -5.54 14.19
N THR A 293 12.85 -5.61 15.38
CA THR A 293 12.75 -6.77 16.29
C THR A 293 11.39 -6.88 16.99
N GLY A 294 10.57 -5.81 16.94
CA GLY A 294 9.29 -5.79 17.66
C GLY A 294 9.43 -5.72 19.18
N TYR A 295 10.54 -5.19 19.69
CA TYR A 295 10.85 -5.02 21.12
C TYR A 295 9.68 -4.49 21.96
N GLU A 296 8.97 -3.48 21.46
CA GLU A 296 7.80 -2.91 22.13
C GLU A 296 6.50 -3.58 21.71
N GLN A 297 5.64 -3.90 22.69
CA GLN A 297 4.33 -4.52 22.50
C GLN A 297 3.17 -3.53 22.73
N ASP A 298 3.37 -2.43 23.46
CA ASP A 298 2.34 -1.39 23.58
C ASP A 298 2.11 -0.68 22.24
N LYS A 299 0.92 -0.92 21.67
CA LYS A 299 0.48 -0.30 20.42
C LYS A 299 0.43 1.23 20.50
N LEU A 300 0.17 1.83 21.66
CA LEU A 300 0.18 3.29 21.83
C LEU A 300 1.59 3.85 21.60
N VAL A 301 2.58 3.27 22.27
CA VAL A 301 4.00 3.62 22.08
C VAL A 301 4.45 3.35 20.64
N ARG A 302 4.08 2.20 20.06
CA ARG A 302 4.42 1.89 18.66
C ARG A 302 3.91 2.96 17.70
N VAL A 303 2.65 3.41 17.83
CA VAL A 303 2.10 4.51 17.01
C VAL A 303 2.91 5.80 17.21
N GLN A 304 3.20 6.16 18.46
CA GLN A 304 3.98 7.36 18.77
C GLN A 304 5.38 7.32 18.11
N SER A 305 6.13 6.24 18.30
CA SER A 305 7.48 6.10 17.71
C SER A 305 7.47 5.96 16.19
N LEU A 306 6.48 5.29 15.59
CA LEU A 306 6.31 5.22 14.14
C LEU A 306 5.94 6.58 13.52
N LEU A 307 5.26 7.46 14.25
CA LEU A 307 5.13 8.85 13.85
C LEU A 307 6.47 9.58 13.94
N LEU A 308 7.14 9.56 15.10
CA LEU A 308 8.36 10.34 15.36
C LEU A 308 9.57 9.94 14.50
N ILE A 309 9.75 8.66 14.16
CA ILE A 309 10.91 8.22 13.35
C ILE A 309 10.95 8.91 11.98
N ASN A 310 9.80 9.32 11.43
CA ASN A 310 9.66 10.05 10.16
C ASN A 310 10.21 11.50 10.18
N TRP A 311 10.82 11.95 11.28
CA TRP A 311 11.62 13.18 11.29
C TRP A 311 13.05 12.95 10.75
N TRP A 312 13.54 11.70 10.68
CA TRP A 312 14.81 11.34 10.02
C TRP A 312 14.61 10.40 8.81
N TRP A 313 15.62 10.35 7.93
CA TRP A 313 15.68 9.50 6.74
C TRP A 313 17.15 9.33 6.26
N ASP A 314 17.62 8.11 5.93
CA ASP A 314 18.99 7.85 5.43
C ASP A 314 19.03 6.77 4.34
N LYS A 315 19.02 7.22 3.07
CA LYS A 315 19.09 6.43 1.81
C LYS A 315 20.02 5.19 1.82
N LYS A 316 21.00 5.10 2.73
CA LYS A 316 22.08 4.10 2.73
C LYS A 316 21.92 2.94 3.73
N ASP A 317 20.92 2.92 4.61
CA ASP A 317 20.70 1.83 5.61
C ASP A 317 19.24 1.30 5.60
N ASP A 318 18.48 1.65 4.55
CA ASP A 318 17.02 1.46 4.48
C ASP A 318 16.63 0.09 3.92
N GLY A 319 16.81 -0.95 4.73
CA GLY A 319 16.26 -2.29 4.49
C GLY A 319 14.72 -2.34 4.57
N GLY A 320 14.03 -1.71 3.61
CA GLY A 320 12.61 -1.89 3.31
C GLY A 320 11.60 -0.88 3.92
N ARG A 321 11.91 -0.21 5.03
CA ARG A 321 11.01 0.82 5.61
C ARG A 321 11.27 2.19 4.99
N ASN A 322 10.36 2.70 4.16
CA ASN A 322 10.35 4.12 3.76
C ASN A 322 9.38 4.97 4.61
N MET A 323 9.44 6.31 4.48
CA MET A 323 8.56 7.23 5.23
C MET A 323 7.07 6.87 5.09
N ARG A 324 6.69 6.38 3.90
CA ARG A 324 5.36 5.85 3.62
C ARG A 324 5.08 4.57 4.40
N ALA A 325 5.98 3.60 4.43
CA ALA A 325 5.84 2.37 5.23
C ALA A 325 5.67 2.67 6.74
N CYS A 326 6.47 3.56 7.30
CA CYS A 326 6.33 3.98 8.71
C CYS A 326 4.99 4.70 8.97
N ALA A 327 4.47 5.47 8.01
CA ALA A 327 3.15 6.07 8.11
C ALA A 327 2.01 5.03 7.98
N VAL A 328 2.13 4.07 7.05
CA VAL A 328 1.22 2.91 6.92
C VAL A 328 1.14 2.15 8.24
N ASP A 329 2.29 1.79 8.82
CA ASP A 329 2.36 1.06 10.09
C ASP A 329 1.73 1.87 11.25
N ALA A 330 1.97 3.18 11.33
CA ALA A 330 1.37 4.05 12.34
C ALA A 330 -0.16 4.10 12.22
N ILE A 331 -0.68 4.33 11.00
CA ILE A 331 -2.12 4.45 10.72
C ILE A 331 -2.83 3.11 10.98
N ASN A 332 -2.29 2.00 10.46
CA ASN A 332 -2.82 0.66 10.70
C ASN A 332 -2.84 0.33 12.20
N THR A 333 -1.77 0.64 12.93
CA THR A 333 -1.69 0.36 14.37
C THR A 333 -2.71 1.19 15.15
N ALA A 334 -2.84 2.50 14.85
CA ALA A 334 -3.82 3.40 15.45
C ALA A 334 -5.27 2.99 15.15
N GLN A 335 -5.57 2.59 13.90
CA GLN A 335 -6.87 2.04 13.54
C GLN A 335 -7.16 0.73 14.30
N SER A 336 -6.16 -0.14 14.50
CA SER A 336 -6.29 -1.42 15.23
C SER A 336 -6.55 -1.29 16.74
N ILE A 337 -6.48 -0.07 17.30
CA ILE A 337 -6.84 0.25 18.69
C ILE A 337 -8.02 1.21 18.80
N GLY A 338 -8.72 1.48 17.69
CA GLY A 338 -9.96 2.26 17.70
C GLY A 338 -9.78 3.78 17.68
N MET A 339 -8.56 4.32 17.50
CA MET A 339 -8.32 5.77 17.44
C MET A 339 -9.08 6.50 16.30
N HIS A 340 -9.66 5.77 15.35
CA HIS A 340 -10.49 6.31 14.27
C HIS A 340 -12.00 6.29 14.57
N ARG A 341 -12.42 5.83 15.77
CA ARG A 341 -13.82 5.57 16.14
C ARG A 341 -14.18 6.14 17.51
N TRP A 342 -15.04 7.15 17.56
CA TRP A 342 -15.38 7.90 18.77
C TRP A 342 -16.14 7.10 19.84
N ASP A 343 -16.75 5.97 19.48
CA ASP A 343 -17.34 5.01 20.42
C ASP A 343 -16.29 4.18 21.19
N GLN A 344 -15.10 3.98 20.60
CA GLN A 344 -14.00 3.20 21.17
C GLN A 344 -13.03 4.03 22.05
N TYR A 345 -13.19 5.35 22.10
CA TYR A 345 -12.36 6.23 22.94
C TYR A 345 -12.55 5.94 24.45
N PRO A 346 -11.49 6.03 25.27
CA PRO A 346 -11.52 5.69 26.70
C PRO A 346 -12.18 6.78 27.55
N ARG A 347 -13.50 6.95 27.43
CA ARG A 347 -14.31 8.05 28.03
C ARG A 347 -14.21 8.20 29.56
N SER A 348 -13.67 7.22 30.27
CA SER A 348 -13.36 7.29 31.71
C SER A 348 -12.10 8.12 32.02
N ASP A 349 -11.22 8.35 31.04
CA ASP A 349 -9.99 9.13 31.18
C ASP A 349 -9.96 10.28 30.14
N PRO A 350 -10.34 11.51 30.54
CA PRO A 350 -10.32 12.66 29.65
C PRO A 350 -8.92 13.04 29.13
N VAL A 351 -7.85 12.72 29.85
CA VAL A 351 -6.46 13.01 29.45
C VAL A 351 -6.05 12.06 28.33
N LEU A 352 -6.35 10.76 28.49
CA LEU A 352 -6.09 9.75 27.46
C LEU A 352 -6.96 9.97 26.21
N VAL A 353 -8.20 10.42 26.36
CA VAL A 353 -9.06 10.87 25.23
C VAL A 353 -8.41 12.03 24.47
N GLY A 354 -7.90 13.04 25.17
CA GLY A 354 -7.16 14.14 24.55
C GLY A 354 -5.94 13.65 23.78
N LEU A 355 -5.08 12.86 24.44
CA LEU A 355 -3.88 12.26 23.84
C LEU A 355 -4.21 11.44 22.57
N TRP A 356 -5.23 10.60 22.62
CA TRP A 356 -5.67 9.80 21.46
C TRP A 356 -6.14 10.67 20.30
N LYS A 357 -6.83 11.80 20.55
CA LYS A 357 -7.19 12.76 19.49
C LYS A 357 -5.94 13.41 18.90
N ARG A 358 -4.99 13.88 19.73
CA ARG A 358 -3.73 14.48 19.28
C ARG A 358 -2.92 13.51 18.40
N ILE A 359 -2.92 12.22 18.73
CA ILE A 359 -2.31 11.16 17.92
C ILE A 359 -3.08 10.95 16.59
N TRP A 360 -4.40 10.73 16.63
CA TRP A 360 -5.19 10.45 15.43
C TRP A 360 -5.10 11.56 14.37
N TRP A 361 -5.20 12.83 14.79
CA TRP A 361 -5.07 13.95 13.86
C TRP A 361 -3.62 14.18 13.42
N THR A 362 -2.61 13.75 14.20
CA THR A 362 -1.21 13.67 13.73
C THR A 362 -1.07 12.60 12.63
N CYS A 363 -1.75 11.46 12.73
CA CYS A 363 -1.84 10.47 11.65
C CYS A 363 -2.48 11.07 10.39
N CYS A 364 -3.58 11.82 10.52
CA CYS A 364 -4.23 12.53 9.40
C CYS A 364 -3.29 13.55 8.73
N ASN A 365 -2.64 14.42 9.52
CA ASN A 365 -1.66 15.38 9.00
C ASN A 365 -0.46 14.69 8.31
N ARG A 366 -0.02 13.53 8.83
CA ARG A 366 1.08 12.74 8.27
C ARG A 366 0.70 12.07 6.95
N ASP A 367 -0.51 11.53 6.86
CA ASP A 367 -1.03 10.87 5.66
C ASP A 367 -1.08 11.82 4.46
N VAL A 368 -1.74 12.98 4.61
CA VAL A 368 -1.80 14.03 3.59
C VAL A 368 -0.39 14.48 3.15
N GLY A 369 0.52 14.61 4.11
CA GLY A 369 1.92 14.93 3.84
C GLY A 369 2.67 13.88 3.01
N VAL A 370 2.45 12.59 3.30
CA VAL A 370 3.03 11.47 2.54
C VAL A 370 2.39 11.34 1.16
N ALA A 371 1.06 11.45 1.08
CA ALA A 371 0.28 11.43 -0.15
C ALA A 371 0.81 12.47 -1.16
N ILE A 372 1.05 13.71 -0.71
CA ILE A 372 1.61 14.78 -1.54
C ILE A 372 3.09 14.53 -1.87
N ASN A 373 3.91 14.19 -0.87
CA ASN A 373 5.34 13.97 -1.07
C ASN A 373 5.63 12.83 -2.07
N HIS A 374 4.80 11.78 -2.13
CA HIS A 374 4.95 10.69 -3.12
C HIS A 374 4.06 10.86 -4.37
N GLY A 375 2.93 11.57 -4.32
CA GLY A 375 1.99 11.70 -5.46
C GLY A 375 0.96 10.56 -5.50
N LEU A 376 0.56 10.12 -4.31
CA LEU A 376 -0.29 8.96 -4.02
C LEU A 376 -1.61 9.43 -3.38
N PRO A 377 -2.66 8.61 -3.34
CA PRO A 377 -3.87 8.94 -2.57
C PRO A 377 -3.58 8.90 -1.07
N CYS A 378 -4.41 9.59 -0.30
CA CYS A 378 -4.47 9.43 1.15
C CYS A 378 -4.87 7.99 1.53
N MET A 379 -4.38 7.50 2.67
CA MET A 379 -4.70 6.19 3.23
C MET A 379 -5.88 6.25 4.21
N ILE A 380 -6.08 7.39 4.86
CA ILE A 380 -7.22 7.70 5.70
C ILE A 380 -8.29 8.36 4.84
N ASN A 381 -9.45 7.71 4.71
CA ASN A 381 -10.67 8.39 4.28
C ASN A 381 -11.27 9.12 5.50
N LEU A 382 -11.33 10.46 5.46
CA LEU A 382 -11.90 11.24 6.56
C LEU A 382 -13.40 10.95 6.79
N HIS A 383 -14.13 10.48 5.78
CA HIS A 383 -15.53 10.06 5.92
C HIS A 383 -15.73 8.76 6.70
N ASP A 384 -14.66 8.02 7.00
CA ASP A 384 -14.69 6.82 7.85
C ASP A 384 -14.19 7.08 9.29
N SER A 385 -13.90 8.33 9.64
CA SER A 385 -13.54 8.80 10.98
C SER A 385 -14.67 9.67 11.56
N ASP A 386 -15.24 9.29 12.70
CA ASP A 386 -16.22 10.09 13.46
C ASP A 386 -15.59 10.83 14.66
N VAL A 387 -14.26 10.88 14.71
CA VAL A 387 -13.48 11.57 15.74
C VAL A 387 -13.64 13.08 15.61
N HIS A 388 -14.10 13.73 16.69
CA HIS A 388 -14.31 15.19 16.70
C HIS A 388 -13.03 15.98 16.43
N PRO A 389 -13.12 17.18 15.83
CA PRO A 389 -12.01 18.12 15.72
C PRO A 389 -11.33 18.41 17.06
N ILE A 390 -10.07 18.82 17.00
CA ILE A 390 -9.28 19.15 18.19
C ILE A 390 -9.63 20.54 18.74
N THR A 391 -9.59 20.62 20.06
CA THR A 391 -9.90 21.78 20.89
C THR A 391 -8.84 21.91 21.98
N PHE A 392 -8.77 23.09 22.61
CA PHE A 392 -7.91 23.32 23.78
C PHE A 392 -8.08 22.28 24.91
N ARG A 393 -9.28 21.71 25.08
CA ARG A 393 -9.53 20.68 26.13
C ARG A 393 -8.72 19.40 25.91
N ASP A 394 -8.38 19.09 24.66
CA ASP A 394 -7.65 17.88 24.28
C ASP A 394 -6.14 17.97 24.59
N PHE A 395 -5.68 19.13 25.09
CA PHE A 395 -4.32 19.41 25.55
C PHE A 395 -4.18 19.46 27.09
N ILE A 396 -5.26 19.16 27.84
CA ILE A 396 -5.20 19.05 29.30
C ILE A 396 -4.50 17.74 29.67
N GLU A 397 -3.44 17.84 30.50
CA GLU A 397 -2.52 16.73 30.78
C GLU A 397 -2.71 16.06 32.16
N GLU A 398 -3.49 16.68 33.04
CA GLU A 398 -3.76 16.18 34.39
C GLU A 398 -5.27 16.19 34.70
N PRO A 399 -5.82 15.13 35.32
CA PRO A 399 -7.24 15.06 35.66
C PRO A 399 -7.70 16.22 36.56
N GLY A 400 -8.88 16.75 36.28
CA GLY A 400 -9.52 17.81 37.09
C GLY A 400 -9.01 19.24 36.86
N LYS A 401 -7.96 19.44 36.04
CA LYS A 401 -7.57 20.77 35.56
C LYS A 401 -8.57 21.30 34.53
N GLN A 402 -8.58 22.61 34.35
CA GLN A 402 -9.19 23.27 33.19
C GLN A 402 -8.09 23.71 32.22
N TRP A 403 -8.48 24.11 31.01
CA TRP A 403 -7.52 24.74 30.09
C TRP A 403 -7.34 26.21 30.46
N ASP A 404 -6.12 26.58 30.85
CA ASP A 404 -5.66 27.96 30.96
C ASP A 404 -4.15 28.04 30.63
N THR A 405 -3.67 29.24 30.34
CA THR A 405 -2.31 29.51 29.85
C THR A 405 -1.23 29.55 30.94
N GLN A 406 -1.58 29.28 32.20
CA GLN A 406 -0.65 29.23 33.35
C GLN A 406 -0.52 27.83 33.94
N SER A 407 -1.58 27.00 33.87
CA SER A 407 -1.61 25.65 34.46
C SER A 407 -1.35 24.51 33.48
N THR A 408 -1.29 24.79 32.17
CA THR A 408 -1.04 23.81 31.11
C THR A 408 0.38 23.97 30.52
N PRO A 409 1.04 22.87 30.08
CA PRO A 409 2.46 22.88 29.74
C PRO A 409 2.73 23.26 28.26
N TYR A 410 1.78 23.95 27.61
CA TYR A 410 1.82 24.29 26.19
C TYR A 410 1.44 25.76 25.97
N PRO A 411 2.27 26.59 25.32
CA PRO A 411 1.90 27.93 24.87
C PRO A 411 0.64 27.92 24.00
N GLU A 412 -0.23 28.92 24.18
CA GLU A 412 -1.49 29.06 23.42
C GLU A 412 -1.26 29.03 21.91
N GLN A 413 -0.21 29.70 21.42
CA GLN A 413 0.14 29.73 20.00
C GLN A 413 0.47 28.35 19.43
N GLU A 414 1.09 27.45 20.20
CA GLU A 414 1.43 26.10 19.74
C GLU A 414 0.18 25.22 19.62
N VAL A 415 -0.75 25.35 20.58
CA VAL A 415 -2.03 24.63 20.55
C VAL A 415 -2.93 25.13 19.42
N VAL A 416 -3.02 26.45 19.22
CA VAL A 416 -3.77 27.02 18.09
C VAL A 416 -3.10 26.67 16.76
N PHE A 417 -1.77 26.68 16.68
CA PHE A 417 -1.05 26.23 15.48
C PHE A 417 -1.46 24.80 15.09
N PHE A 418 -1.47 23.84 16.03
CA PHE A 418 -1.86 22.46 15.71
C PHE A 418 -3.34 22.35 15.33
N ILE A 419 -4.24 23.04 16.03
CA ILE A 419 -5.67 23.08 15.69
C ILE A 419 -5.89 23.61 14.27
N GLU A 420 -5.30 24.75 13.91
CA GLU A 420 -5.43 25.31 12.57
C GLU A 420 -4.69 24.47 11.50
N GLN A 421 -3.58 23.82 11.85
CA GLN A 421 -2.90 22.86 10.97
C GLN A 421 -3.83 21.72 10.57
N THR A 422 -4.58 21.13 11.51
CA THR A 422 -5.52 20.03 11.18
C THR A 422 -6.60 20.45 10.20
N LYS A 423 -7.16 21.66 10.33
CA LYS A 423 -8.13 22.23 9.38
C LYS A 423 -7.53 22.49 7.99
N LEU A 424 -6.29 22.99 7.94
CA LEU A 424 -5.57 23.20 6.68
C LEU A 424 -5.20 21.88 6.00
N MET A 425 -4.92 20.82 6.77
CA MET A 425 -4.68 19.47 6.24
C MET A 425 -5.98 18.78 5.81
N GLU A 426 -7.12 19.01 6.47
CA GLU A 426 -8.44 18.57 6.01
C GLU A 426 -8.82 19.23 4.67
N GLY A 427 -8.67 20.56 4.55
CA GLY A 427 -8.88 21.28 3.29
C GLY A 427 -7.93 20.85 2.17
N LEU A 428 -6.72 20.39 2.52
CA LEU A 428 -5.74 19.83 1.59
C LEU A 428 -6.03 18.37 1.22
N HIS A 429 -6.57 17.58 2.15
CA HIS A 429 -7.05 16.21 1.92
C HIS A 429 -8.13 16.20 0.83
N VAL A 430 -9.11 17.11 0.91
CA VAL A 430 -10.12 17.32 -0.14
C VAL A 430 -9.48 17.65 -1.50
N ILE A 431 -8.40 18.46 -1.53
CA ILE A 431 -7.67 18.74 -2.78
C ILE A 431 -6.97 17.48 -3.31
N VAL A 432 -6.40 16.65 -2.43
CA VAL A 432 -5.76 15.38 -2.81
C VAL A 432 -6.79 14.39 -3.36
N ASP A 433 -7.94 14.21 -2.71
CA ASP A 433 -8.98 13.30 -3.19
C ASP A 433 -9.61 13.77 -4.52
N ASP A 434 -10.01 15.05 -4.61
CA ASP A 434 -10.59 15.62 -5.85
C ASP A 434 -9.59 15.64 -7.03
N HIS A 435 -8.27 15.66 -6.77
CA HIS A 435 -7.23 15.91 -7.78
C HIS A 435 -6.07 14.90 -7.79
N HIS A 436 -6.15 13.73 -7.15
CA HIS A 436 -5.02 12.79 -6.98
C HIS A 436 -4.29 12.47 -8.29
N SER A 437 -5.04 12.03 -9.30
CA SER A 437 -4.49 11.70 -10.63
C SER A 437 -3.78 12.90 -11.28
N LYS A 438 -4.24 14.11 -10.97
CA LYS A 438 -3.71 15.38 -11.47
C LYS A 438 -2.46 15.82 -10.69
N ILE A 439 -2.39 15.56 -9.38
CA ILE A 439 -1.19 15.77 -8.55
C ILE A 439 -0.06 14.82 -9.01
N ARG A 440 -0.39 13.59 -9.43
CA ARG A 440 0.55 12.65 -10.05
C ARG A 440 1.07 13.16 -11.40
N LEU A 441 0.17 13.56 -12.31
CA LEU A 441 0.53 14.20 -13.59
C LEU A 441 1.34 15.50 -13.38
N GLN A 442 1.03 16.28 -12.35
CA GLN A 442 1.72 17.51 -12.00
C GLN A 442 3.21 17.33 -11.67
N LYS A 443 3.65 16.16 -11.19
CA LYS A 443 5.08 15.84 -11.00
C LYS A 443 5.75 15.48 -12.32
N LEU A 444 5.08 14.66 -13.14
CA LEU A 444 5.51 14.39 -14.52
C LEU A 444 5.66 15.70 -15.32
N THR A 445 4.79 16.69 -15.12
CA THR A 445 4.95 18.03 -15.73
C THR A 445 6.23 18.76 -15.31
N VAL A 446 6.81 18.48 -14.14
CA VAL A 446 8.12 19.05 -13.75
C VAL A 446 9.24 18.41 -14.58
N GLY A 447 9.20 17.08 -14.77
CA GLY A 447 10.09 16.37 -15.70
C GLY A 447 9.96 16.87 -17.14
N LEU A 448 8.73 17.00 -17.65
CA LEU A 448 8.46 17.53 -18.99
C LEU A 448 8.88 19.00 -19.17
N ILE A 449 8.87 19.80 -18.10
CA ILE A 449 9.47 21.15 -18.12
C ILE A 449 10.99 21.03 -18.21
N ALA A 450 11.64 20.20 -17.38
CA ALA A 450 13.09 20.00 -17.44
C ALA A 450 13.57 19.48 -18.82
N GLU A 451 12.88 18.49 -19.40
CA GLU A 451 13.13 17.97 -20.75
C GLU A 451 12.96 19.07 -21.82
N ARG A 452 11.89 19.87 -21.74
CA ARG A 452 11.65 20.99 -22.66
C ARG A 452 12.74 22.04 -22.57
N GLU A 453 13.13 22.42 -21.36
CA GLU A 453 14.16 23.42 -21.10
C GLU A 453 15.55 22.94 -21.55
N ALA A 454 15.87 21.66 -21.35
CA ALA A 454 17.07 21.04 -21.89
C ALA A 454 17.05 21.04 -23.44
N ALA A 455 15.96 20.59 -24.07
CA ALA A 455 15.85 20.52 -25.52
C ALA A 455 15.94 21.92 -26.19
N ILE A 456 15.39 22.96 -25.56
CA ILE A 456 15.58 24.36 -25.99
C ILE A 456 17.06 24.74 -25.94
N ARG A 457 17.77 24.37 -24.85
CA ARG A 457 19.19 24.70 -24.64
C ARG A 457 20.13 23.97 -25.62
N TYR A 458 19.81 22.73 -26.00
CA TYR A 458 20.54 21.97 -27.01
C TYR A 458 20.03 22.20 -28.46
N ASN A 459 19.17 23.20 -28.68
CA ASN A 459 18.66 23.58 -30.00
C ASN A 459 17.95 22.43 -30.75
N ALA A 460 17.34 21.49 -30.01
CA ALA A 460 16.73 20.28 -30.53
C ALA A 460 15.25 20.49 -30.91
N THR A 461 14.79 19.81 -31.97
CA THR A 461 13.43 19.95 -32.50
C THR A 461 12.42 19.18 -31.65
N LEU A 462 11.81 19.85 -30.67
CA LEU A 462 10.74 19.29 -29.85
C LEU A 462 9.49 18.96 -30.69
N PRO A 463 8.95 17.74 -30.62
CA PRO A 463 7.59 17.45 -31.08
C PRO A 463 6.59 18.34 -30.32
N GLY A 464 5.65 18.95 -31.04
CA GLY A 464 4.72 19.93 -30.47
C GLY A 464 3.71 19.31 -29.49
N VAL A 465 4.09 19.18 -28.21
CA VAL A 465 3.25 18.63 -27.14
C VAL A 465 1.95 19.43 -27.01
N ARG A 466 0.86 18.86 -27.53
CA ARG A 466 -0.50 19.34 -27.24
C ARG A 466 -0.92 18.82 -25.87
N MET A 467 -0.80 19.66 -24.84
CA MET A 467 -1.63 19.47 -23.65
C MET A 467 -3.10 19.54 -24.09
N THR A 468 -3.81 18.42 -24.01
CA THR A 468 -5.25 18.38 -24.26
C THR A 468 -5.97 19.05 -23.10
N PRO A 469 -6.77 20.11 -23.33
CA PRO A 469 -7.54 20.75 -22.28
C PRO A 469 -8.57 19.77 -21.75
N ILE A 470 -8.49 19.48 -20.44
CA ILE A 470 -9.51 18.72 -19.72
C ILE A 470 -10.76 19.60 -19.70
N ARG A 471 -11.86 19.12 -20.29
CA ARG A 471 -13.15 19.84 -20.30
C ARG A 471 -13.53 20.23 -18.88
N SER A 472 -13.93 21.48 -18.68
CA SER A 472 -14.39 21.95 -17.37
C SER A 472 -15.66 21.23 -16.95
N ILE A 473 -15.54 20.43 -15.89
CA ILE A 473 -16.70 19.93 -15.14
C ILE A 473 -17.28 21.14 -14.41
N GLY A 474 -18.51 21.54 -14.78
CA GLY A 474 -19.14 22.75 -14.26
C GLY A 474 -19.74 22.59 -12.85
N ASP A 475 -19.84 23.72 -12.15
CA ASP A 475 -20.78 24.02 -11.06
C ASP A 475 -20.95 23.03 -9.88
N TYR A 476 -19.98 22.17 -9.62
CA TYR A 476 -19.77 21.69 -8.24
C TYR A 476 -19.16 22.83 -7.41
N GLN A 477 -19.95 23.41 -6.52
CA GLN A 477 -19.56 24.52 -5.63
C GLN A 477 -18.30 24.16 -4.83
N ASP A 478 -17.15 24.72 -5.24
CA ASP A 478 -15.82 24.26 -4.84
C ASP A 478 -15.67 24.17 -3.31
N ARG A 479 -15.56 22.93 -2.82
CA ARG A 479 -15.44 22.62 -1.39
C ARG A 479 -14.06 23.08 -0.87
N SER A 480 -13.00 22.79 -1.62
CA SER A 480 -11.63 23.19 -1.26
C SER A 480 -11.44 24.71 -1.21
N LEU A 481 -12.01 25.46 -2.17
CA LEU A 481 -11.93 26.91 -2.21
C LEU A 481 -12.79 27.55 -1.11
N ARG A 482 -13.92 26.92 -0.73
CA ARG A 482 -14.68 27.33 0.47
C ARG A 482 -13.85 27.17 1.74
N HIS A 483 -13.28 25.99 2.01
CA HIS A 483 -12.41 25.80 3.18
C HIS A 483 -11.26 26.82 3.23
N MET A 484 -10.62 27.13 2.10
CA MET A 484 -9.57 28.15 2.04
C MET A 484 -10.08 29.59 2.26
N ARG A 485 -11.24 29.96 1.69
CA ARG A 485 -11.87 31.28 1.91
C ARG A 485 -12.33 31.44 3.36
N GLU A 486 -12.97 30.42 3.92
CA GLU A 486 -13.47 30.35 5.30
C GLU A 486 -12.32 30.41 6.31
N TRP A 487 -11.24 29.65 6.10
CA TRP A 487 -10.06 29.70 6.97
C TRP A 487 -9.43 31.09 6.98
N LEU A 488 -9.16 31.68 5.80
CA LEU A 488 -8.53 32.99 5.68
C LEU A 488 -9.36 34.13 6.32
N GLN A 489 -10.68 33.96 6.42
CA GLN A 489 -11.59 34.89 7.11
C GLN A 489 -11.61 34.71 8.65
N HIS A 490 -11.27 33.53 9.17
CA HIS A 490 -11.43 33.18 10.59
C HIS A 490 -10.12 32.78 11.29
N VAL A 491 -8.95 33.10 10.71
CA VAL A 491 -7.63 32.88 11.31
C VAL A 491 -7.58 33.51 12.71
N PRO A 492 -7.33 32.75 13.79
CA PRO A 492 -7.21 33.30 15.13
C PRO A 492 -6.04 34.29 15.24
N ALA A 493 -6.24 35.42 15.91
CA ALA A 493 -5.25 36.50 15.97
C ALA A 493 -3.86 36.08 16.48
N VAL A 494 -3.79 35.08 17.36
CA VAL A 494 -2.54 34.51 17.92
C VAL A 494 -1.71 33.71 16.89
N VAL A 495 -2.29 33.34 15.74
CA VAL A 495 -1.59 32.71 14.60
C VAL A 495 -1.76 33.45 13.27
N ALA A 496 -2.34 34.66 13.28
CA ALA A 496 -2.34 35.55 12.13
C ALA A 496 -0.90 36.00 11.79
N TYR A 497 -0.57 36.15 10.50
CA TYR A 497 0.78 36.50 10.06
C TYR A 497 0.78 37.62 9.02
N ASP A 498 1.51 38.69 9.32
CA ASP A 498 1.83 39.76 8.37
C ASP A 498 3.12 39.39 7.61
N VAL A 499 3.02 39.27 6.28
CA VAL A 499 4.13 38.89 5.40
C VAL A 499 5.13 40.03 5.12
N ASP A 500 4.72 41.28 5.32
CA ASP A 500 5.51 42.47 5.04
C ASP A 500 6.17 43.03 6.31
N ASN A 501 5.63 42.74 7.50
CA ASN A 501 6.30 42.98 8.78
C ASN A 501 7.45 41.99 9.03
N ILE A 502 8.62 42.29 8.46
CA ILE A 502 9.84 41.46 8.62
C ILE A 502 10.27 41.35 10.09
N GLN A 503 10.23 42.45 10.85
CA GLN A 503 10.70 42.50 12.26
C GLN A 503 9.77 41.76 13.24
N GLY A 504 8.49 41.62 12.90
CA GLY A 504 7.49 40.87 13.67
C GLY A 504 7.45 39.37 13.33
N HIS A 505 8.48 38.80 12.68
CA HIS A 505 8.43 37.41 12.23
C HIS A 505 8.36 36.40 13.39
N GLN A 506 7.23 35.70 13.47
CA GLN A 506 7.03 34.55 14.35
C GLN A 506 6.97 33.25 13.54
N PHE A 507 7.62 32.20 14.04
CA PHE A 507 7.79 30.95 13.29
C PHE A 507 6.48 30.20 13.06
N TRP A 508 5.72 29.86 14.12
CA TRP A 508 4.50 29.07 14.00
C TRP A 508 3.41 29.74 13.13
N PRO A 509 3.10 31.06 13.28
CA PRO A 509 2.17 31.75 12.39
C PRO A 509 2.64 31.75 10.92
N GLY A 510 3.93 31.99 10.66
CA GLY A 510 4.49 31.95 9.31
C GLY A 510 4.45 30.55 8.68
N PHE A 511 4.75 29.51 9.46
CA PHE A 511 4.69 28.11 9.00
C PHE A 511 3.25 27.68 8.67
N LEU A 512 2.28 28.09 9.48
CA LEU A 512 0.86 27.87 9.23
C LEU A 512 0.40 28.51 7.92
N HIS A 513 0.83 29.76 7.67
CA HIS A 513 0.54 30.46 6.42
C HIS A 513 1.24 29.82 5.21
N ILE A 514 2.44 29.25 5.36
CA ILE A 514 3.08 28.45 4.29
C ILE A 514 2.20 27.25 3.90
N PHE A 515 1.59 26.53 4.85
CA PHE A 515 0.64 25.45 4.52
C PHE A 515 -0.55 25.99 3.72
N PHE A 516 -1.18 27.06 4.20
CA PHE A 516 -2.31 27.69 3.52
C PHE A 516 -1.99 28.10 2.07
N TYR A 517 -0.88 28.81 1.85
CA TYR A 517 -0.48 29.21 0.50
C TYR A 517 -0.06 28.02 -0.38
N THR A 518 0.49 26.94 0.20
CA THR A 518 0.79 25.70 -0.53
C THR A 518 -0.50 25.01 -1.01
N ASN A 519 -1.58 25.02 -0.22
CA ASN A 519 -2.90 24.53 -0.66
C ASN A 519 -3.39 25.32 -1.90
N VAL A 520 -3.29 26.66 -1.87
CA VAL A 520 -3.66 27.53 -3.00
C VAL A 520 -2.80 27.23 -4.23
N CYS A 521 -1.49 27.09 -4.06
CA CYS A 521 -0.57 26.72 -5.14
C CYS A 521 -0.98 25.40 -5.82
N ILE A 522 -1.15 24.33 -5.04
CA ILE A 522 -1.52 22.98 -5.55
C ILE A 522 -2.89 23.02 -6.24
N ARG A 523 -3.88 23.71 -5.65
CA ARG A 523 -5.26 23.83 -6.16
C ARG A 523 -5.32 24.34 -7.60
N PHE A 524 -4.53 25.38 -7.91
CA PHE A 524 -4.59 26.08 -9.19
C PHE A 524 -3.52 25.63 -10.20
N ARG A 525 -2.54 24.81 -9.78
CA ARG A 525 -1.35 24.49 -10.58
C ARG A 525 -1.64 23.82 -11.93
N GLU A 526 -2.58 22.88 -11.97
CA GLU A 526 -2.99 22.17 -13.21
C GLU A 526 -3.46 23.15 -14.29
N LYS A 527 -4.42 24.02 -13.97
CA LYS A 527 -4.99 24.98 -14.92
C LYS A 527 -3.97 26.06 -15.30
N SER A 528 -3.05 26.40 -14.39
CA SER A 528 -1.97 27.36 -14.64
C SER A 528 -0.95 26.92 -15.70
N VAL A 529 -0.70 25.62 -15.87
CA VAL A 529 0.23 25.09 -16.89
C VAL A 529 -0.48 24.62 -18.16
N SER A 530 -1.75 24.26 -18.08
CA SER A 530 -2.53 23.69 -19.19
C SER A 530 -2.67 24.63 -20.40
N ARG A 531 -2.76 24.05 -21.61
CA ARG A 531 -3.03 24.79 -22.84
C ARG A 531 -4.55 24.92 -23.04
N PRO A 532 -5.11 26.12 -23.26
CA PRO A 532 -6.54 26.31 -23.44
C PRO A 532 -7.03 25.83 -24.81
N SER A 533 -8.26 25.31 -24.86
CA SER A 533 -9.01 24.99 -26.09
C SER A 533 -9.58 26.22 -26.78
N ASP A 534 -9.92 27.23 -25.99
CA ASP A 534 -10.88 28.28 -26.34
C ASP A 534 -10.64 29.54 -25.46
N PRO A 535 -11.26 30.69 -25.78
CA PRO A 535 -11.05 31.93 -25.03
C PRO A 535 -11.49 31.89 -23.56
N ARG A 536 -12.44 31.02 -23.17
CA ARG A 536 -12.85 30.89 -21.76
C ARG A 536 -11.80 30.13 -20.97
N GLY A 537 -11.28 29.03 -21.51
CA GLY A 537 -10.14 28.32 -20.93
C GLY A 537 -8.87 29.20 -20.84
N ALA A 538 -8.70 30.16 -21.74
CA ALA A 538 -7.59 31.12 -21.68
C ALA A 538 -7.71 32.08 -20.48
N ALA A 539 -8.87 32.72 -20.30
CA ALA A 539 -9.12 33.58 -19.13
C ALA A 539 -9.08 32.78 -17.81
N GLU A 540 -9.60 31.55 -17.80
CA GLU A 540 -9.53 30.67 -16.62
C GLU A 540 -8.09 30.29 -16.25
N ARG A 541 -7.23 30.04 -17.25
CA ARG A 541 -5.79 29.80 -17.06
C ARG A 541 -5.10 31.02 -16.43
N GLU A 542 -5.32 32.21 -16.98
CA GLU A 542 -4.69 33.45 -16.49
C GLU A 542 -5.12 33.76 -15.04
N PHE A 543 -6.39 33.53 -14.71
CA PHE A 543 -6.92 33.65 -13.35
C PHE A 543 -6.31 32.64 -12.36
N CYS A 544 -6.09 31.39 -12.80
CA CYS A 544 -5.38 30.38 -12.00
C CYS A 544 -3.90 30.74 -11.79
N GLN A 545 -3.24 31.28 -12.83
CA GLN A 545 -1.86 31.75 -12.76
C GLN A 545 -1.72 32.92 -11.79
N ALA A 546 -2.63 33.90 -11.85
CA ALA A 546 -2.67 35.03 -10.92
C ALA A 546 -2.70 34.56 -9.46
N ARG A 547 -3.67 33.69 -9.11
CA ARG A 547 -3.80 33.14 -7.74
C ARG A 547 -2.59 32.33 -7.29
N GLY A 548 -2.01 31.54 -8.19
CA GLY A 548 -0.84 30.70 -7.90
C GLY A 548 0.47 31.49 -7.74
N ILE A 549 0.74 32.44 -8.63
CA ILE A 549 1.87 33.37 -8.53
C ILE A 549 1.75 34.20 -7.24
N ALA A 550 0.54 34.67 -6.92
CA ALA A 550 0.29 35.40 -5.68
C ALA A 550 0.63 34.55 -4.43
N ALA A 551 0.13 33.31 -4.35
CA ALA A 551 0.44 32.42 -3.23
C ALA A 551 1.93 32.06 -3.15
N ALA A 552 2.59 31.82 -4.29
CA ALA A 552 4.03 31.61 -4.36
C ALA A 552 4.83 32.81 -3.82
N THR A 553 4.43 34.04 -4.17
CA THR A 553 5.08 35.27 -3.67
C THR A 553 4.84 35.47 -2.16
N MET A 554 3.65 35.14 -1.64
CA MET A 554 3.42 35.18 -0.18
C MET A 554 4.34 34.18 0.55
N ILE A 555 4.52 32.96 0.01
CA ILE A 555 5.51 32.00 0.55
C ILE A 555 6.94 32.56 0.47
N SER A 556 7.36 33.17 -0.65
CA SER A 556 8.71 33.74 -0.74
C SER A 556 8.93 34.91 0.23
N LYS A 557 7.90 35.71 0.53
CA LYS A 557 7.95 36.73 1.59
C LYS A 557 8.15 36.09 2.97
N ILE A 558 7.39 35.03 3.32
CA ILE A 558 7.57 34.31 4.59
C ILE A 558 8.98 33.69 4.68
N LEU A 559 9.47 33.07 3.60
CA LEU A 559 10.81 32.45 3.58
C LEU A 559 11.93 33.48 3.75
N ARG A 560 11.81 34.65 3.13
CA ARG A 560 12.73 35.78 3.34
C ARG A 560 12.78 36.18 4.82
N ASN A 561 11.61 36.34 5.44
CA ASN A 561 11.49 36.77 6.83
C ASN A 561 12.04 35.68 7.78
N ALA A 562 11.77 34.40 7.51
CA ALA A 562 12.31 33.27 8.27
C ALA A 562 13.83 33.12 8.12
N ARG A 563 14.39 33.36 6.92
CA ARG A 563 15.85 33.37 6.68
C ARG A 563 16.55 34.48 7.45
N ALA A 564 15.96 35.68 7.51
CA ALA A 564 16.48 36.79 8.32
C ALA A 564 16.54 36.49 9.84
N HIS A 565 15.76 35.50 10.32
CA HIS A 565 15.74 35.05 11.72
C HIS A 565 16.41 33.68 11.93
N GLY A 566 17.09 33.12 10.93
CA GLY A 566 17.74 31.80 11.02
C GLY A 566 16.77 30.61 11.12
N HIS A 567 15.48 30.80 10.87
CA HIS A 567 14.44 29.80 11.10
C HIS A 567 14.27 28.76 9.98
N ILE A 568 15.01 28.85 8.86
CA ILE A 568 14.88 27.91 7.72
C ILE A 568 15.04 26.45 8.15
N LEU A 569 15.98 26.16 9.06
CA LEU A 569 16.24 24.80 9.52
C LEU A 569 15.25 24.27 10.57
N LYS A 570 14.27 25.08 11.01
CA LYS A 570 13.18 24.65 11.91
C LYS A 570 12.01 23.99 11.17
N PHE A 571 11.86 24.22 9.87
CA PHE A 571 10.74 23.69 9.10
C PHE A 571 10.81 22.17 8.91
N THR A 572 9.63 21.52 8.87
CA THR A 572 9.50 20.10 8.50
C THR A 572 9.70 19.90 6.99
N GLY A 573 10.06 18.68 6.56
CA GLY A 573 10.29 18.32 5.15
C GLY A 573 9.15 18.62 4.17
N LEU A 574 7.93 18.94 4.65
CA LEU A 574 6.85 19.45 3.79
C LEU A 574 7.21 20.79 3.10
N LEU A 575 8.14 21.56 3.66
CA LEU A 575 8.65 22.79 3.04
C LEU A 575 9.28 22.54 1.66
N THR A 576 9.89 21.37 1.44
CA THR A 576 10.43 20.94 0.14
C THR A 576 9.36 21.02 -0.96
N ASN A 577 8.13 20.62 -0.67
CA ASN A 577 7.01 20.71 -1.62
C ASN A 577 6.47 22.15 -1.74
N SER A 578 6.47 22.95 -0.67
CA SER A 578 6.11 24.38 -0.74
C SER A 578 7.07 25.14 -1.69
N ILE A 579 8.38 24.95 -1.53
CA ILE A 579 9.40 25.62 -2.36
C ILE A 579 9.34 25.13 -3.81
N LEU A 580 9.12 23.83 -4.04
CA LEU A 580 8.89 23.27 -5.38
C LEU A 580 7.78 24.03 -6.11
N ASN A 581 6.64 24.26 -5.46
CA ASN A 581 5.52 25.00 -6.05
C ASN A 581 5.89 26.45 -6.34
N CYS A 582 6.61 27.14 -5.45
CA CYS A 582 7.09 28.50 -5.68
C CYS A 582 7.99 28.62 -6.92
N LEU A 583 9.00 27.74 -7.01
CA LEU A 583 9.94 27.74 -8.14
C LEU A 583 9.19 27.56 -9.48
N ILE A 584 8.18 26.69 -9.52
CA ILE A 584 7.37 26.46 -10.73
C ILE A 584 6.52 27.68 -11.11
N TYR A 585 5.92 28.37 -10.14
CA TYR A 585 5.16 29.59 -10.43
C TYR A 585 6.07 30.76 -10.85
N PHE A 586 7.28 30.88 -10.31
CA PHE A 586 8.25 31.88 -10.77
C PHE A 586 8.85 31.56 -12.15
N LEU A 587 8.92 30.29 -12.57
CA LEU A 587 9.19 29.93 -13.97
C LEU A 587 8.08 30.41 -14.92
N ILE A 588 6.80 30.31 -14.50
CA ILE A 588 5.66 30.79 -15.29
C ILE A 588 5.67 32.33 -15.37
N GLU A 589 5.91 33.02 -14.26
CA GLU A 589 6.00 34.48 -14.20
C GLU A 589 7.19 35.02 -15.02
N GLY A 590 8.33 34.31 -15.00
CA GLY A 590 9.53 34.63 -15.78
C GLY A 590 9.35 34.59 -17.30
N GLN A 591 8.23 34.03 -17.80
CA GLN A 591 7.88 34.04 -19.23
C GLN A 591 7.14 35.32 -19.66
N SER A 592 6.86 36.27 -18.75
CA SER A 592 6.23 37.56 -19.06
C SER A 592 6.99 38.37 -20.11
N LEU A 593 6.29 39.13 -20.96
CA LEU A 593 6.91 40.04 -21.93
C LEU A 593 7.47 41.31 -21.23
N ASN A 594 6.95 41.65 -20.07
CA ASN A 594 7.39 42.79 -19.26
C ASN A 594 8.72 42.51 -18.55
N GLY A 595 9.72 43.36 -18.79
CA GLY A 595 11.07 43.23 -18.25
C GLY A 595 11.18 43.44 -16.73
N ASP A 596 10.25 44.16 -16.10
CA ASP A 596 10.21 44.31 -14.64
C ASP A 596 9.72 43.02 -13.98
N VAL A 597 8.61 42.46 -14.49
CA VAL A 597 8.03 41.20 -14.00
C VAL A 597 9.03 40.04 -14.11
N ARG A 598 9.79 39.95 -15.21
CA ARG A 598 10.86 38.94 -15.34
C ARG A 598 11.96 39.08 -14.29
N ARG A 599 12.40 40.30 -13.99
CA ARG A 599 13.45 40.55 -12.98
C ARG A 599 12.97 40.19 -11.57
N ASP A 600 11.73 40.55 -11.23
CA ASP A 600 11.11 40.17 -9.96
C ASP A 600 10.99 38.64 -9.81
N ALA A 601 10.50 37.96 -10.85
CA ALA A 601 10.43 36.49 -10.90
C ALA A 601 11.80 35.83 -10.72
N GLN A 602 12.84 36.30 -11.45
CA GLN A 602 14.22 35.84 -11.32
C GLN A 602 14.78 36.00 -9.89
N GLN A 603 14.49 37.13 -9.23
CA GLN A 603 14.93 37.41 -7.87
C GLN A 603 14.29 36.44 -6.86
N LYS A 604 12.96 36.24 -6.92
CA LYS A 604 12.25 35.31 -6.01
C LYS A 604 12.60 33.86 -6.28
N TYR A 605 12.76 33.46 -7.55
CA TYR A 605 13.27 32.14 -7.94
C TYR A 605 14.63 31.86 -7.29
N SER A 606 15.57 32.78 -7.46
CA SER A 606 16.92 32.67 -6.88
C SER A 606 16.88 32.67 -5.35
N GLN A 607 15.99 33.44 -4.72
CA GLN A 607 15.78 33.42 -3.27
C GLN A 607 15.26 32.05 -2.78
N CYS A 608 14.25 31.49 -3.46
CA CYS A 608 13.71 30.17 -3.14
C CYS A 608 14.71 29.04 -3.35
N LEU A 609 15.55 29.12 -4.39
CA LEU A 609 16.62 28.15 -4.64
C LEU A 609 17.69 28.19 -3.54
N ASN A 610 18.14 29.38 -3.13
CA ASN A 610 19.06 29.55 -1.99
C ASN A 610 18.49 28.99 -0.67
N VAL A 611 17.20 29.19 -0.39
CA VAL A 611 16.54 28.62 0.79
C VAL A 611 16.45 27.09 0.68
N LEU A 612 16.25 26.54 -0.53
CA LEU A 612 16.25 25.11 -0.77
C LEU A 612 17.64 24.49 -0.57
N TYR A 613 18.71 25.20 -0.93
CA TYR A 613 20.10 24.81 -0.66
C TYR A 613 20.36 24.69 0.85
N GLU A 614 20.03 25.73 1.62
CA GLU A 614 20.13 25.71 3.08
C GLU A 614 19.33 24.55 3.68
N PHE A 615 18.08 24.36 3.23
CA PHE A 615 17.20 23.31 3.72
C PHE A 615 17.67 21.88 3.36
N SER A 616 18.42 21.73 2.25
CA SER A 616 18.97 20.44 1.80
C SER A 616 19.97 19.82 2.77
N GLN A 617 20.56 20.62 3.66
CA GLN A 617 21.49 20.18 4.70
C GLN A 617 20.84 19.26 5.76
N LEU A 618 19.51 19.33 5.94
CA LEU A 618 18.75 18.49 6.88
C LEU A 618 17.68 17.59 6.22
N TRP A 619 17.43 17.76 4.92
CA TRP A 619 16.35 17.07 4.21
C TRP A 619 16.80 16.65 2.80
N VAL A 620 17.08 15.35 2.63
CA VAL A 620 17.56 14.76 1.36
C VAL A 620 16.63 15.07 0.17
N GLY A 621 15.32 15.18 0.38
CA GLY A 621 14.39 15.58 -0.68
C GLY A 621 14.62 16.99 -1.25
N ALA A 622 15.18 17.90 -0.46
CA ALA A 622 15.53 19.24 -0.94
C ALA A 622 16.81 19.26 -1.80
N SER A 623 17.78 18.36 -1.59
CA SER A 623 18.99 18.31 -2.44
C SER A 623 18.68 17.82 -3.86
N LEU A 624 17.68 16.93 -4.01
CA LEU A 624 17.21 16.48 -5.32
C LEU A 624 16.50 17.61 -6.09
N ILE A 625 15.60 18.35 -5.43
CA ILE A 625 14.88 19.46 -6.08
C ILE A 625 15.84 20.65 -6.33
N HIS A 626 16.84 20.87 -5.47
CA HIS A 626 17.87 21.88 -5.71
C HIS A 626 18.60 21.63 -7.02
N ARG A 627 19.26 20.46 -7.16
CA ARG A 627 20.04 20.10 -8.36
C ARG A 627 19.23 20.26 -9.66
N LEU A 628 17.93 19.91 -9.63
CA LEU A 628 17.06 20.07 -10.79
C LEU A 628 16.81 21.55 -11.14
N PHE A 629 16.38 22.37 -10.19
CA PHE A 629 16.00 23.77 -10.46
C PHE A 629 17.22 24.70 -10.60
N GLU A 630 18.36 24.33 -10.04
CA GLU A 630 19.68 24.88 -10.34
C GLU A 630 20.04 24.65 -11.82
N GLY A 631 19.91 23.42 -12.33
CA GLY A 631 20.09 23.12 -13.76
C GLY A 631 19.12 23.90 -14.67
N ILE A 632 17.89 24.15 -14.24
CA ILE A 632 16.89 24.92 -15.02
C ILE A 632 17.18 26.44 -14.99
N GLN A 633 17.85 26.97 -13.95
CA GLN A 633 18.02 28.41 -13.69
C GLN A 633 18.57 29.22 -14.88
N ALA A 634 19.46 28.63 -15.68
CA ALA A 634 20.08 29.31 -16.82
C ALA A 634 19.09 29.72 -17.93
N THR A 635 17.98 29.00 -18.16
CA THR A 635 17.01 29.46 -19.18
C THR A 635 16.20 30.66 -18.70
N VAL A 636 15.97 30.77 -17.38
CA VAL A 636 15.22 31.89 -16.77
C VAL A 636 15.93 33.24 -16.98
N GLN A 637 17.25 33.22 -17.21
CA GLN A 637 18.09 34.40 -17.43
C GLN A 637 18.11 34.87 -18.89
N LEU A 638 17.73 34.02 -19.86
CA LEU A 638 17.78 34.36 -21.28
C LEU A 638 16.53 35.13 -21.73
N PRO A 639 16.65 36.29 -22.41
CA PRO A 639 15.51 36.90 -23.08
C PRO A 639 15.03 35.99 -24.23
N CYS A 640 13.71 35.86 -24.40
CA CYS A 640 13.10 34.98 -25.40
C CYS A 640 13.27 35.48 -26.84
N ASN A 641 14.50 35.36 -27.36
CA ASN A 641 14.87 35.70 -28.73
C ASN A 641 14.72 34.49 -29.66
N ARG A 642 13.54 34.33 -30.28
CA ARG A 642 13.42 33.80 -31.65
C ARG A 642 12.03 34.01 -32.25
N SER A 643 12.02 34.30 -33.55
CA SER A 643 10.85 34.28 -34.41
C SER A 643 10.30 32.86 -34.56
N GLY A 644 9.16 32.60 -33.93
CA GLY A 644 8.46 31.31 -34.00
C GLY A 644 7.03 31.45 -33.47
N THR A 645 6.05 31.46 -34.37
CA THR A 645 4.65 31.72 -34.04
C THR A 645 4.01 30.56 -33.29
N LEU A 646 3.72 30.70 -31.98
CA LEU A 646 2.58 30.01 -31.33
C LEU A 646 2.20 30.43 -29.87
N LEU A 647 2.39 31.69 -29.43
CA LEU A 647 1.86 32.17 -28.14
C LEU A 647 1.59 33.69 -28.07
N ALA A 648 1.15 34.29 -29.19
CA ALA A 648 1.01 35.75 -29.33
C ALA A 648 -0.26 36.34 -28.67
N GLY A 649 -0.28 36.40 -27.33
CA GLY A 649 -1.10 37.33 -26.56
C GLY A 649 -0.22 38.41 -25.92
N LYS A 650 -0.74 39.64 -25.74
CA LYS A 650 0.00 40.68 -24.99
C LYS A 650 0.00 40.33 -23.50
N TRP A 651 1.16 40.00 -22.97
CA TRP A 651 1.35 39.55 -21.58
C TRP A 651 2.18 40.57 -20.79
N ASP A 652 1.51 41.64 -20.36
CA ASP A 652 2.13 42.78 -19.67
C ASP A 652 2.24 42.58 -18.15
N SER A 653 1.25 41.92 -17.52
CA SER A 653 1.28 41.43 -16.14
C SER A 653 0.16 40.39 -15.92
N PRO A 654 0.40 39.25 -15.24
CA PRO A 654 -0.66 38.31 -14.87
C PRO A 654 -1.50 38.78 -13.68
N LEU A 655 -1.21 39.95 -13.10
CA LEU A 655 -1.88 40.50 -11.91
C LEU A 655 -2.50 41.86 -12.22
N PRO A 656 -3.85 41.96 -12.33
CA PRO A 656 -4.52 43.22 -12.62
C PRO A 656 -4.15 44.33 -11.64
N GLY A 657 -3.61 45.43 -12.15
CA GLY A 657 -3.28 46.62 -11.38
C GLY A 657 -1.93 46.61 -10.62
N LEU A 658 -1.12 45.54 -10.71
CA LEU A 658 0.21 45.48 -10.11
C LEU A 658 1.35 45.48 -11.15
N ARG A 659 2.46 46.16 -10.83
CA ARG A 659 3.65 46.26 -11.69
C ARG A 659 4.51 45.00 -11.61
N ILE A 660 4.73 44.49 -10.40
CA ILE A 660 5.43 43.23 -10.12
C ILE A 660 4.70 42.49 -8.98
N SER A 661 4.82 41.16 -8.85
CA SER A 661 4.05 40.45 -7.83
C SER A 661 4.62 40.59 -6.41
N SER A 662 5.87 41.03 -6.25
CA SER A 662 6.38 41.48 -4.94
C SER A 662 5.55 42.62 -4.31
N ASP A 663 4.83 43.41 -5.13
CA ASP A 663 3.93 44.49 -4.67
C ASP A 663 2.62 43.97 -4.04
N ILE A 664 2.35 42.65 -4.06
CA ILE A 664 1.15 42.06 -3.46
C ILE A 664 1.12 42.32 -1.95
N SER A 665 0.09 43.01 -1.49
CA SER A 665 -0.31 43.07 -0.07
C SER A 665 -1.30 41.96 0.28
N ASP A 666 -1.41 41.64 1.58
CA ASP A 666 -2.40 40.67 2.07
C ASP A 666 -3.85 41.03 1.68
N ASN A 667 -4.19 42.32 1.66
CA ASN A 667 -5.49 42.80 1.18
C ASN A 667 -5.71 42.49 -0.31
N TYR A 668 -4.69 42.67 -1.16
CA TYR A 668 -4.77 42.29 -2.59
C TYR A 668 -4.92 40.78 -2.74
N PHE A 669 -4.17 39.98 -1.97
CA PHE A 669 -4.30 38.52 -1.97
C PHE A 669 -5.72 38.07 -1.56
N ARG A 670 -6.28 38.65 -0.49
CA ARG A 670 -7.67 38.39 -0.05
C ARG A 670 -8.67 38.71 -1.16
N GLN A 671 -8.54 39.87 -1.82
CA GLN A 671 -9.40 40.24 -2.95
C GLN A 671 -9.26 39.27 -4.13
N LEU A 672 -8.05 38.81 -4.46
CA LEU A 672 -7.81 37.86 -5.56
C LEU A 672 -8.37 36.45 -5.27
N LEU A 673 -8.38 36.02 -4.01
CA LEU A 673 -8.93 34.72 -3.60
C LEU A 673 -10.47 34.76 -3.42
N GLN A 674 -11.01 35.85 -2.87
CA GLN A 674 -12.44 36.04 -2.65
C GLN A 674 -13.19 36.44 -3.91
N GLY A 675 -12.59 37.33 -4.72
CA GLY A 675 -13.20 37.85 -5.93
C GLY A 675 -13.24 36.84 -7.06
N ASP A 676 -14.40 36.79 -7.72
CA ASP A 676 -14.56 36.13 -9.01
C ASP A 676 -14.39 37.22 -10.09
N PHE A 677 -13.16 37.37 -10.60
CA PHE A 677 -12.80 38.46 -11.51
C PHE A 677 -13.56 38.31 -12.85
N ASN A 678 -14.54 39.18 -13.08
CA ASN A 678 -15.32 39.23 -14.32
C ASN A 678 -14.49 39.77 -15.50
N TYR A 679 -13.60 38.92 -16.04
CA TYR A 679 -12.77 39.20 -17.21
C TYR A 679 -13.55 39.43 -18.53
N TYR A 680 -14.89 39.39 -18.47
CA TYR A 680 -15.81 39.54 -19.61
C TYR A 680 -16.49 40.93 -19.70
N SER A 681 -16.39 41.79 -18.68
CA SER A 681 -17.12 43.07 -18.65
C SER A 681 -16.40 44.22 -19.38
N SER A 682 -15.96 43.98 -20.62
CA SER A 682 -15.21 44.96 -21.43
C SER A 682 -15.42 44.83 -22.96
N SER A 683 -16.56 44.29 -23.40
CA SER A 683 -16.89 44.18 -24.83
C SER A 683 -18.38 44.25 -25.20
N THR A 684 -19.26 44.74 -24.31
CA THR A 684 -20.72 44.84 -24.57
C THR A 684 -21.37 46.15 -24.13
N ASP A 685 -20.63 47.27 -24.18
CA ASP A 685 -21.27 48.60 -24.21
C ASP A 685 -21.86 48.83 -25.61
N ASN A 686 -23.17 48.60 -25.75
CA ASN A 686 -23.90 48.75 -27.01
C ASN A 686 -24.98 49.85 -26.91
N THR A 687 -24.55 51.05 -26.56
CA THR A 687 -25.39 52.27 -26.57
C THR A 687 -24.61 53.44 -27.20
N SER A 688 -25.10 53.87 -28.37
CA SER A 688 -24.95 55.18 -29.01
C SER A 688 -24.00 56.23 -28.38
N CYS A 689 -23.02 56.73 -29.15
CA CYS A 689 -23.13 58.06 -29.79
C CYS A 689 -21.98 58.37 -30.79
N ASP A 690 -22.37 59.00 -31.90
CA ASP A 690 -21.65 59.93 -32.81
C ASP A 690 -20.13 59.88 -33.07
N ASN A 691 -19.82 59.66 -34.36
CA ASN A 691 -18.88 60.42 -35.21
C ASN A 691 -17.66 61.15 -34.59
N SER A 692 -16.43 60.69 -34.93
CA SER A 692 -15.54 61.49 -35.82
C SER A 692 -14.24 60.77 -36.26
N SER A 693 -13.96 60.82 -37.57
CA SER A 693 -12.65 60.86 -38.26
C SER A 693 -11.43 60.02 -37.83
N SER A 694 -10.87 59.29 -38.81
CA SER A 694 -9.44 58.94 -39.01
C SER A 694 -8.74 57.99 -38.02
N SER A 695 -7.73 57.19 -38.40
CA SER A 695 -7.33 56.65 -39.72
C SER A 695 -6.28 55.54 -39.53
N ALA A 696 -6.51 54.34 -40.08
CA ALA A 696 -5.50 53.30 -40.24
C ALA A 696 -5.93 52.33 -41.36
N ASP A 697 -4.97 51.77 -42.09
CA ASP A 697 -5.23 51.09 -43.35
C ASP A 697 -5.44 49.57 -43.26
N ARG A 698 -5.96 49.04 -44.37
CA ARG A 698 -6.17 47.61 -44.66
C ARG A 698 -4.85 46.85 -44.62
N TYR A 699 -4.90 45.55 -44.29
CA TYR A 699 -4.46 44.52 -45.25
C TYR A 699 -5.08 43.14 -44.94
N THR A 700 -5.42 42.41 -45.99
CA THR A 700 -5.91 41.01 -45.95
C THR A 700 -4.78 40.02 -46.23
N PRO A 701 -4.92 38.73 -45.85
CA PRO A 701 -3.81 37.77 -45.83
C PRO A 701 -3.41 37.26 -47.23
N GLN A 702 -2.14 36.85 -47.37
CA GLN A 702 -1.63 36.07 -48.50
C GLN A 702 -0.81 34.85 -48.03
N THR A 703 -0.77 33.83 -48.88
CA THR A 703 -0.05 32.56 -48.70
C THR A 703 1.30 32.57 -49.40
N ASN A 704 2.26 31.73 -48.95
CA ASN A 704 3.29 30.99 -49.71
C ASN A 704 4.41 30.54 -48.73
N HIS A 705 4.69 29.23 -48.58
CA HIS A 705 5.62 28.35 -49.33
C HIS A 705 7.05 28.27 -48.74
N TRP A 706 7.74 27.18 -49.11
CA TRP A 706 8.93 26.59 -48.48
C TRP A 706 10.26 27.32 -48.76
N ILE A 707 11.28 27.03 -47.94
CA ILE A 707 12.72 27.02 -48.27
C ILE A 707 13.46 26.12 -47.25
N ASP A 708 14.64 25.62 -47.61
CA ASP A 708 15.47 24.64 -46.88
C ASP A 708 16.87 25.24 -46.52
N ASP A 709 17.81 24.39 -46.09
CA ASP A 709 19.29 24.58 -46.04
C ASP A 709 20.00 25.28 -44.83
N THR A 710 20.85 24.46 -44.18
CA THR A 710 22.23 24.70 -43.65
C THR A 710 22.60 25.78 -42.62
N SER A 711 23.10 25.30 -41.46
CA SER A 711 24.34 25.63 -40.68
C SER A 711 25.08 26.98 -40.86
N PRO A 712 25.71 27.54 -39.77
CA PRO A 712 26.91 26.92 -39.18
C PRO A 712 27.07 26.97 -37.65
N MET A 713 28.16 26.34 -37.18
CA MET A 713 28.61 26.22 -35.77
C MET A 713 29.10 27.55 -35.15
N LEU A 714 28.85 27.71 -33.85
CA LEU A 714 29.71 28.45 -32.90
C LEU A 714 29.58 27.78 -31.51
N GLY A 715 30.66 27.73 -30.75
CA GLY A 715 30.64 27.28 -29.35
C GLY A 715 31.99 27.50 -28.66
N THR A 716 32.00 27.52 -27.32
CA THR A 716 33.21 27.41 -26.47
C THR A 716 32.84 27.05 -25.04
N GLY A 717 33.51 26.02 -24.50
CA GLY A 717 33.92 25.85 -23.10
C GLY A 717 33.00 26.32 -21.97
N ALA A 718 32.11 25.44 -21.52
CA ALA A 718 31.66 25.36 -20.13
C ALA A 718 31.31 23.90 -19.82
N GLU A 719 32.21 23.19 -19.14
CA GLU A 719 31.98 21.80 -18.73
C GLU A 719 30.98 21.77 -17.57
N PHE A 720 29.78 21.27 -17.83
CA PHE A 720 28.81 20.89 -16.80
C PHE A 720 29.03 19.42 -16.43
N PRO A 721 28.78 19.01 -15.18
CA PRO A 721 28.96 17.63 -14.77
C PRO A 721 28.03 16.68 -15.55
N ASP A 722 28.61 15.61 -16.10
CA ASP A 722 27.87 14.56 -16.78
C ASP A 722 26.84 13.90 -15.84
N SER A 723 25.74 13.45 -16.44
CA SER A 723 24.57 12.81 -15.79
C SER A 723 23.84 13.67 -14.75
N LEU A 724 22.79 14.37 -15.20
CA LEU A 724 21.66 14.68 -14.33
C LEU A 724 20.80 13.40 -14.23
N ASP A 725 21.21 12.50 -13.35
CA ASP A 725 20.65 11.14 -13.26
C ASP A 725 19.17 11.15 -12.89
N ILE A 726 18.34 10.73 -13.85
CA ILE A 726 16.89 10.70 -13.71
C ILE A 726 16.44 9.47 -12.90
N SER A 727 17.27 8.44 -12.75
CA SER A 727 16.96 7.27 -11.91
C SER A 727 16.87 7.66 -10.42
N GLU A 728 17.81 8.48 -9.92
CA GLU A 728 17.73 9.09 -8.58
C GLU A 728 16.42 9.87 -8.35
N TRP A 729 15.84 10.45 -9.42
CA TRP A 729 14.59 11.21 -9.38
C TRP A 729 13.36 10.29 -9.40
N CYS A 730 13.46 9.15 -10.08
CA CYS A 730 12.42 8.14 -10.13
C CYS A 730 12.30 7.41 -8.77
N ASP A 731 13.43 6.88 -8.28
CA ASP A 731 13.54 6.15 -7.02
C ASP A 731 13.09 7.00 -5.82
N PHE A 732 13.41 8.30 -5.82
CA PHE A 732 13.01 9.20 -4.72
C PHE A 732 11.48 9.37 -4.58
N PHE A 733 10.71 9.17 -5.66
CA PHE A 733 9.26 9.39 -5.68
C PHE A 733 8.44 8.09 -5.80
N ASP A 734 9.05 6.89 -5.75
CA ASP A 734 8.42 5.62 -6.16
C ASP A 734 7.84 5.70 -7.61
N LEU A 735 8.49 6.45 -8.50
CA LEU A 735 8.13 6.51 -9.93
C LEU A 735 8.91 5.43 -10.70
N PRO A 736 8.31 4.79 -11.72
CA PRO A 736 9.04 3.85 -12.56
C PRO A 736 10.13 4.57 -13.37
N PRO A 737 11.33 3.97 -13.56
CA PRO A 737 12.47 4.64 -14.18
C PRO A 737 12.16 5.11 -15.61
N THR A 738 12.18 6.43 -15.81
CA THR A 738 11.82 7.07 -17.08
C THR A 738 12.97 6.98 -18.08
N ASN A 739 12.89 6.01 -18.99
CA ASN A 739 13.91 5.76 -20.01
C ASN A 739 13.31 5.70 -21.44
N LEU A 740 12.31 6.56 -21.72
CA LEU A 740 11.52 6.57 -22.97
C LEU A 740 11.29 8.00 -23.47
N GLY A 741 11.71 8.29 -24.70
CA GLY A 741 11.68 9.65 -25.27
C GLY A 741 10.32 10.13 -25.82
N PRO A 742 10.25 11.39 -26.30
CA PRO A 742 8.98 12.10 -26.57
C PRO A 742 8.03 11.48 -27.60
N SER A 743 8.49 10.53 -28.43
CA SER A 743 7.64 9.82 -29.40
C SER A 743 6.70 8.77 -28.77
N GLN A 744 6.92 8.38 -27.51
CA GLN A 744 6.10 7.37 -26.81
C GLN A 744 5.11 7.96 -25.78
N LEU A 745 5.28 9.22 -25.38
CA LEU A 745 4.45 9.89 -24.36
C LEU A 745 2.98 10.12 -24.77
N SER A 746 2.60 9.79 -26.01
CA SER A 746 1.21 9.75 -26.48
C SER A 746 0.41 8.51 -26.05
N ARG A 747 1.03 7.53 -25.37
CA ARG A 747 0.43 6.20 -25.06
C ARG A 747 0.41 5.81 -23.56
N GLN A 748 0.11 6.75 -22.65
CA GLN A 748 -0.02 6.46 -21.20
C GLN A 748 -1.31 6.98 -20.51
N ILE A 749 -2.47 6.72 -21.11
CA ILE A 749 -3.26 5.63 -20.51
C ILE A 749 -2.69 4.36 -21.14
N PRO A 750 -2.31 3.31 -20.38
CA PRO A 750 -1.84 2.08 -21.01
C PRO A 750 -2.98 1.56 -21.89
N ASN A 751 -2.75 1.45 -23.20
CA ASN A 751 -3.78 0.96 -24.11
C ASN A 751 -3.96 -0.55 -23.90
N MET A 752 -4.75 -0.90 -22.89
CA MET A 752 -5.01 -2.28 -22.48
C MET A 752 -5.68 -3.07 -23.61
N VAL A 753 -6.46 -2.41 -24.47
CA VAL A 753 -7.06 -3.01 -25.68
C VAL A 753 -5.99 -3.44 -26.71
N GLU A 754 -4.84 -2.74 -26.79
CA GLU A 754 -3.68 -3.11 -27.63
C GLU A 754 -2.65 -4.00 -26.90
N SER A 755 -2.84 -4.29 -25.61
CA SER A 755 -1.86 -5.01 -24.79
C SER A 755 -1.72 -6.47 -25.19
N ARG A 756 -0.50 -7.03 -25.08
CA ARG A 756 -0.24 -8.47 -25.21
C ARG A 756 -1.10 -9.31 -24.27
N LEU A 757 -1.47 -8.77 -23.11
CA LEU A 757 -2.39 -9.40 -22.15
C LEU A 757 -3.77 -9.72 -22.78
N PHE A 758 -4.14 -9.04 -23.87
CA PHE A 758 -5.37 -9.25 -24.65
C PHE A 758 -5.12 -9.65 -26.11
N GLN A 759 -3.89 -10.06 -26.45
CA GLN A 759 -3.60 -10.75 -27.70
C GLN A 759 -3.90 -12.25 -27.54
N PRO A 760 -4.49 -12.91 -28.56
CA PRO A 760 -4.70 -14.35 -28.55
C PRO A 760 -3.42 -15.15 -28.31
N ILE A 761 -3.58 -16.35 -27.75
CA ILE A 761 -2.50 -17.30 -27.48
C ILE A 761 -3.05 -18.73 -27.53
N THR A 762 -2.25 -19.69 -28.02
CA THR A 762 -2.63 -21.11 -28.01
C THR A 762 -2.02 -21.80 -26.80
N ILE A 763 -2.85 -22.50 -26.01
CA ILE A 763 -2.43 -23.35 -24.89
C ILE A 763 -2.84 -24.79 -25.21
N GLY A 764 -1.87 -25.59 -25.66
CA GLY A 764 -2.13 -26.94 -26.15
C GLY A 764 -2.99 -26.93 -27.41
N GLN A 765 -4.28 -27.26 -27.27
CA GLN A 765 -5.29 -27.14 -28.33
C GLN A 765 -6.27 -25.96 -28.12
N CYS A 766 -6.18 -25.25 -26.99
CA CYS A 766 -7.08 -24.15 -26.63
C CYS A 766 -6.64 -22.84 -27.31
N GLN A 767 -7.47 -22.27 -28.19
CA GLN A 767 -7.23 -20.93 -28.77
C GLN A 767 -7.81 -19.85 -27.84
N LEU A 768 -7.02 -19.40 -26.88
CA LEU A 768 -7.42 -18.34 -25.95
C LEU A 768 -7.46 -16.99 -26.66
N LYS A 769 -8.44 -16.15 -26.33
CA LYS A 769 -8.56 -14.79 -26.92
C LYS A 769 -7.79 -13.74 -26.15
N HIS A 770 -7.33 -14.07 -24.94
CA HIS A 770 -6.50 -13.22 -24.09
C HIS A 770 -5.69 -14.05 -23.09
N ARG A 771 -4.77 -13.41 -22.39
CA ARG A 771 -3.78 -14.02 -21.50
C ARG A 771 -4.11 -13.86 -20.00
N VAL A 772 -5.30 -13.35 -19.69
CA VAL A 772 -5.91 -13.38 -18.36
C VAL A 772 -6.46 -14.78 -18.08
N VAL A 773 -6.04 -15.40 -16.98
CA VAL A 773 -6.39 -16.77 -16.58
C VAL A 773 -7.05 -16.76 -15.19
N MET A 774 -8.06 -17.60 -14.96
CA MET A 774 -8.57 -17.85 -13.60
C MET A 774 -7.66 -18.85 -12.89
N ALA A 775 -7.04 -18.42 -11.79
CA ALA A 775 -6.18 -19.28 -11.00
C ALA A 775 -7.00 -20.36 -10.26
N PRO A 776 -6.41 -21.54 -10.00
CA PRO A 776 -7.05 -22.60 -9.23
C PRO A 776 -7.26 -22.18 -7.77
N MET A 777 -8.48 -22.35 -7.26
CA MET A 777 -8.91 -21.86 -5.94
C MET A 777 -9.89 -22.82 -5.26
N THR A 778 -9.48 -23.49 -4.19
CA THR A 778 -10.36 -24.34 -3.36
C THR A 778 -11.52 -23.54 -2.76
N ARG A 779 -12.78 -23.87 -3.08
CA ARG A 779 -13.97 -23.14 -2.61
C ARG A 779 -14.93 -23.96 -1.76
N ARG A 780 -14.81 -25.29 -1.73
CA ARG A 780 -15.58 -26.20 -0.86
C ARG A 780 -17.09 -26.24 -1.13
N ARG A 781 -17.49 -26.15 -2.40
CA ARG A 781 -18.90 -26.19 -2.86
C ARG A 781 -19.32 -27.53 -3.50
N ALA A 782 -18.50 -28.59 -3.40
CA ALA A 782 -18.90 -29.94 -3.75
C ALA A 782 -19.68 -30.61 -2.59
N LEU A 783 -20.44 -31.64 -2.92
CA LEU A 783 -21.16 -32.47 -1.95
C LEU A 783 -20.21 -33.23 -1.01
N ASP A 784 -20.78 -33.86 0.00
CA ASP A 784 -20.05 -34.54 1.08
C ASP A 784 -19.30 -35.81 0.62
N ASP A 785 -19.69 -36.36 -0.52
CA ASP A 785 -19.05 -37.45 -1.28
C ASP A 785 -18.05 -36.94 -2.35
N GLN A 786 -17.80 -35.62 -2.37
CA GLN A 786 -16.99 -34.89 -3.34
C GLN A 786 -17.59 -34.82 -4.77
N THR A 787 -18.89 -35.07 -4.93
CA THR A 787 -19.60 -34.86 -6.21
C THR A 787 -19.85 -33.35 -6.45
N PRO A 788 -19.47 -32.79 -7.63
CA PRO A 788 -19.77 -31.41 -7.99
C PRO A 788 -21.26 -31.05 -7.98
N THR A 789 -21.58 -29.75 -7.84
CA THR A 789 -22.96 -29.25 -7.71
C THR A 789 -23.37 -28.31 -8.85
N ASP A 790 -24.68 -28.12 -9.07
CA ASP A 790 -25.22 -27.07 -9.96
C ASP A 790 -24.70 -25.66 -9.61
N LEU A 791 -24.45 -25.41 -8.31
CA LEU A 791 -23.85 -24.17 -7.84
C LEU A 791 -22.42 -23.99 -8.37
N MET A 792 -21.65 -25.08 -8.49
CA MET A 792 -20.34 -25.05 -9.16
C MET A 792 -20.47 -24.81 -10.67
N ARG A 793 -21.51 -25.34 -11.35
CA ARG A 793 -21.77 -25.00 -12.76
C ARG A 793 -21.92 -23.49 -12.93
N GLU A 794 -22.81 -22.88 -12.17
CA GLU A 794 -23.03 -21.43 -12.21
C GLU A 794 -21.72 -20.65 -11.96
N TYR A 795 -20.93 -21.06 -10.96
CA TYR A 795 -19.66 -20.40 -10.62
C TYR A 795 -18.65 -20.37 -11.78
N TYR A 796 -18.44 -21.48 -12.48
CA TYR A 796 -17.53 -21.53 -13.62
C TYR A 796 -18.16 -20.92 -14.89
N GLU A 797 -19.45 -21.11 -15.12
CA GLU A 797 -20.19 -20.47 -16.22
C GLU A 797 -20.11 -18.94 -16.15
N GLN A 798 -20.30 -18.36 -14.97
CA GLN A 798 -20.14 -16.93 -14.72
C GLN A 798 -18.73 -16.43 -15.09
N ARG A 799 -17.69 -17.23 -14.83
CA ARG A 799 -16.28 -16.86 -15.03
C ARG A 799 -15.78 -17.16 -16.44
N ALA A 800 -16.55 -17.93 -17.21
CA ALA A 800 -16.39 -18.12 -18.64
C ALA A 800 -16.98 -16.97 -19.49
N SER A 801 -17.58 -15.94 -18.86
CA SER A 801 -18.38 -14.88 -19.51
C SER A 801 -17.66 -14.06 -20.58
N VAL A 802 -16.33 -14.00 -20.55
CA VAL A 802 -15.52 -13.45 -21.64
C VAL A 802 -15.01 -14.63 -22.49
N PRO A 803 -15.48 -14.80 -23.74
CA PRO A 803 -15.11 -15.94 -24.57
C PRO A 803 -13.59 -16.05 -24.78
N GLY A 804 -13.07 -17.27 -24.75
CA GLY A 804 -11.64 -17.56 -24.88
C GLY A 804 -10.84 -17.34 -23.59
N THR A 805 -11.52 -17.31 -22.44
CA THR A 805 -10.87 -17.38 -21.11
C THR A 805 -10.38 -18.79 -20.83
N LEU A 806 -9.21 -18.93 -20.19
CA LEU A 806 -8.76 -20.18 -19.57
C LEU A 806 -9.15 -20.18 -18.09
N LEU A 807 -9.92 -21.19 -17.68
CA LEU A 807 -10.24 -21.47 -16.29
C LEU A 807 -9.47 -22.68 -15.80
N ILE A 808 -8.81 -22.57 -14.64
CA ILE A 808 -8.21 -23.72 -13.95
C ILE A 808 -9.08 -24.00 -12.72
N THR A 809 -9.55 -25.24 -12.55
CA THR A 809 -10.51 -25.58 -11.49
C THR A 809 -9.94 -25.37 -10.10
N GLU A 810 -10.83 -25.36 -9.11
CA GLU A 810 -10.45 -25.72 -7.76
C GLU A 810 -9.75 -27.09 -7.68
N ALA A 811 -8.87 -27.25 -6.70
CA ALA A 811 -8.05 -28.45 -6.53
C ALA A 811 -8.95 -29.69 -6.39
N THR A 812 -8.86 -30.59 -7.38
CA THR A 812 -9.78 -31.72 -7.57
C THR A 812 -9.06 -33.03 -7.28
N ALA A 813 -9.61 -33.83 -6.39
CA ALA A 813 -8.98 -35.08 -5.95
C ALA A 813 -8.97 -36.12 -7.09
N ALA A 814 -7.77 -36.60 -7.43
CA ALA A 814 -7.57 -37.54 -8.54
C ALA A 814 -8.06 -38.97 -8.25
N SER A 815 -8.20 -39.34 -6.97
CA SER A 815 -8.62 -40.67 -6.52
C SER A 815 -9.30 -40.63 -5.15
N GLN A 816 -9.98 -41.72 -4.76
CA GLN A 816 -10.59 -41.83 -3.43
C GLN A 816 -9.56 -41.75 -2.29
N ARG A 817 -8.31 -42.17 -2.51
CA ARG A 817 -7.21 -42.05 -1.52
C ARG A 817 -6.53 -40.67 -1.53
N ALA A 818 -6.85 -39.82 -2.50
CA ALA A 818 -6.45 -38.42 -2.53
C ALA A 818 -7.42 -37.47 -1.79
N ALA A 819 -8.65 -37.92 -1.55
CA ALA A 819 -9.76 -37.14 -1.00
C ALA A 819 -9.59 -36.87 0.52
N ALA A 820 -9.11 -35.68 0.90
CA ALA A 820 -8.80 -35.37 2.30
C ALA A 820 -9.29 -34.02 2.87
N LEU A 821 -9.79 -33.08 2.06
CA LEU A 821 -10.57 -31.95 2.56
C LEU A 821 -12.08 -32.18 2.37
N PRO A 822 -12.94 -31.88 3.36
CA PRO A 822 -14.38 -32.02 3.18
C PRO A 822 -14.92 -30.99 2.18
N ASN A 823 -15.81 -31.43 1.29
CA ASN A 823 -16.54 -30.61 0.30
C ASN A 823 -15.70 -30.02 -0.85
N THR A 824 -14.43 -30.44 -1.01
CA THR A 824 -13.69 -30.28 -2.28
C THR A 824 -14.12 -31.34 -3.28
N PRO A 825 -14.09 -31.09 -4.60
CA PRO A 825 -14.54 -32.06 -5.60
C PRO A 825 -13.52 -33.19 -5.86
N GLY A 826 -14.02 -34.30 -6.39
CA GLY A 826 -13.26 -35.40 -6.99
C GLY A 826 -13.57 -35.57 -8.48
N VAL A 827 -12.84 -36.46 -9.16
CA VAL A 827 -13.13 -36.85 -10.57
C VAL A 827 -13.12 -38.38 -10.80
N TRP A 828 -12.67 -39.17 -9.82
CA TRP A 828 -12.40 -40.60 -9.96
C TRP A 828 -13.66 -41.48 -10.08
N SER A 829 -14.83 -40.97 -9.70
CA SER A 829 -16.07 -41.73 -9.73
C SER A 829 -16.91 -41.42 -10.97
N ALA A 830 -17.62 -42.42 -11.50
CA ALA A 830 -18.56 -42.23 -12.60
C ALA A 830 -19.75 -41.32 -12.26
N GLU A 831 -19.95 -40.96 -10.99
CA GLU A 831 -20.91 -39.94 -10.55
C GLU A 831 -20.29 -38.54 -10.59
N GLN A 832 -19.09 -38.37 -10.04
CA GLN A 832 -18.32 -37.13 -10.13
C GLN A 832 -18.10 -36.70 -11.58
N ARG A 833 -17.74 -37.62 -12.49
CA ARG A 833 -17.60 -37.31 -13.93
C ARG A 833 -18.90 -36.88 -14.59
N ARG A 834 -20.02 -37.52 -14.25
CA ARG A 834 -21.35 -37.12 -14.75
C ARG A 834 -21.76 -35.74 -14.23
N ALA A 835 -21.36 -35.37 -13.02
CA ALA A 835 -21.62 -34.06 -12.44
C ALA A 835 -20.65 -32.96 -12.96
N TRP A 836 -19.42 -33.31 -13.36
CA TRP A 836 -18.52 -32.38 -14.05
C TRP A 836 -18.95 -32.06 -15.49
N LYS A 837 -19.53 -33.01 -16.23
CA LYS A 837 -19.94 -32.81 -17.65
C LYS A 837 -20.83 -31.57 -17.89
N PRO A 838 -21.86 -31.27 -17.07
CA PRO A 838 -22.62 -30.02 -17.18
C PRO A 838 -21.81 -28.75 -16.87
N ILE A 839 -20.73 -28.85 -16.07
CA ILE A 839 -19.86 -27.72 -15.71
C ILE A 839 -18.91 -27.41 -16.86
N THR A 840 -18.27 -28.43 -17.44
CA THR A 840 -17.39 -28.27 -18.61
C THR A 840 -18.16 -27.78 -19.82
N SER A 841 -19.32 -28.39 -20.11
CA SER A 841 -20.24 -27.94 -21.18
C SER A 841 -20.63 -26.47 -21.03
N ALA A 842 -21.03 -26.01 -19.84
CA ALA A 842 -21.44 -24.63 -19.62
C ALA A 842 -20.31 -23.60 -19.83
N VAL A 843 -19.05 -23.99 -19.68
CA VAL A 843 -17.87 -23.15 -20.02
C VAL A 843 -17.60 -23.17 -21.53
N HIS A 844 -17.68 -24.35 -22.16
CA HIS A 844 -17.56 -24.51 -23.61
C HIS A 844 -18.65 -23.77 -24.39
N ASP A 845 -19.88 -23.72 -23.86
CA ASP A 845 -21.01 -22.97 -24.44
C ASP A 845 -20.79 -21.45 -24.44
N LYS A 846 -19.91 -20.91 -23.59
CA LYS A 846 -19.44 -19.50 -23.67
C LYS A 846 -18.26 -19.33 -24.63
N GLY A 847 -17.74 -20.41 -25.23
CA GLY A 847 -16.53 -20.40 -26.05
C GLY A 847 -15.25 -20.16 -25.24
N SER A 848 -15.23 -20.57 -23.98
CA SER A 848 -14.06 -20.54 -23.07
C SER A 848 -13.61 -21.97 -22.73
N PHE A 849 -12.47 -22.12 -22.05
CA PHE A 849 -11.80 -23.40 -21.82
C PHE A 849 -11.61 -23.67 -20.32
N ILE A 850 -11.64 -24.95 -19.91
CA ILE A 850 -11.49 -25.35 -18.50
C ILE A 850 -10.57 -26.56 -18.32
N TRP A 851 -9.64 -26.44 -17.38
CA TRP A 851 -8.60 -27.44 -17.07
C TRP A 851 -8.72 -27.90 -15.62
N ALA A 852 -8.71 -29.22 -15.40
CA ALA A 852 -8.84 -29.81 -14.07
C ALA A 852 -7.49 -29.79 -13.32
N GLN A 853 -7.40 -29.10 -12.19
CA GLN A 853 -6.24 -29.21 -11.31
C GLN A 853 -6.31 -30.53 -10.52
N LEU A 854 -5.49 -31.51 -10.91
CA LEU A 854 -5.37 -32.79 -10.24
C LEU A 854 -4.50 -32.69 -8.99
N TRP A 855 -5.05 -33.19 -7.88
CA TRP A 855 -4.53 -32.92 -6.55
C TRP A 855 -4.63 -34.14 -5.63
N ILE A 856 -3.65 -34.27 -4.74
CA ILE A 856 -3.54 -35.30 -3.70
C ILE A 856 -2.87 -34.64 -2.48
N CYS A 857 -3.56 -34.63 -1.33
CA CYS A 857 -3.14 -33.82 -0.18
C CYS A 857 -1.83 -34.29 0.49
N GLY A 858 -1.55 -35.59 0.51
CA GLY A 858 -0.43 -36.15 1.29
C GLY A 858 -0.54 -35.77 2.77
N ARG A 859 0.56 -35.29 3.40
CA ARG A 859 0.55 -34.88 4.83
C ARG A 859 -0.40 -33.72 5.18
N ALA A 860 -1.02 -33.07 4.18
CA ALA A 860 -1.98 -31.97 4.37
C ALA A 860 -3.39 -32.42 4.81
N VAL A 861 -3.61 -33.72 5.07
CA VAL A 861 -4.89 -34.23 5.61
C VAL A 861 -5.13 -33.66 7.01
N ARG A 862 -6.28 -33.01 7.22
CA ARG A 862 -6.70 -32.57 8.56
C ARG A 862 -7.23 -33.73 9.41
N ALA A 863 -6.83 -33.78 10.68
CA ALA A 863 -7.38 -34.71 11.66
C ALA A 863 -8.93 -34.70 11.64
N GLY A 864 -9.54 -35.88 11.71
CA GLY A 864 -11.00 -36.04 11.63
C GLY A 864 -11.63 -35.86 10.24
N SER A 865 -10.87 -35.47 9.20
CA SER A 865 -11.39 -35.33 7.83
C SER A 865 -11.34 -36.62 7.00
N LEU A 866 -10.68 -37.66 7.52
CA LEU A 866 -10.55 -38.98 6.91
C LEU A 866 -11.88 -39.75 6.90
N LYS A 867 -12.58 -39.75 5.76
CA LYS A 867 -13.71 -40.66 5.52
C LYS A 867 -13.19 -42.05 5.10
N ARG A 868 -13.67 -43.10 5.79
CA ARG A 868 -13.51 -44.52 5.43
C ARG A 868 -12.07 -44.96 5.07
N GLY A 869 -11.15 -44.87 6.03
CA GLY A 869 -9.91 -45.66 6.00
C GLY A 869 -8.81 -45.19 5.03
N ALA A 870 -8.88 -43.96 4.53
CA ALA A 870 -7.67 -43.30 4.01
C ALA A 870 -6.70 -43.03 5.17
N GLU A 871 -5.39 -43.04 4.89
CA GLU A 871 -4.32 -42.76 5.84
C GLU A 871 -3.66 -41.40 5.53
N VAL A 872 -3.04 -40.78 6.54
CA VAL A 872 -2.16 -39.62 6.30
C VAL A 872 -0.83 -40.15 5.79
N VAL A 873 -0.44 -39.80 4.56
CA VAL A 873 0.73 -40.37 3.88
C VAL A 873 1.61 -39.30 3.24
N SER A 874 2.91 -39.57 3.08
CA SER A 874 3.91 -38.59 2.61
C SER A 874 5.15 -39.29 2.02
N ALA A 875 6.09 -38.49 1.50
CA ALA A 875 7.44 -38.96 1.16
C ALA A 875 8.17 -39.53 2.38
N SER A 876 8.06 -38.87 3.53
CA SER A 876 8.66 -39.27 4.81
C SER A 876 7.75 -38.93 5.99
N ASP A 877 8.07 -39.47 7.16
CA ASP A 877 7.35 -39.41 8.45
C ASP A 877 7.43 -38.05 9.16
N ILE A 878 7.42 -36.96 8.38
CA ILE A 878 7.61 -35.60 8.85
C ILE A 878 6.26 -34.86 8.81
N PRO A 879 5.63 -34.56 9.97
CA PRO A 879 4.39 -33.78 10.02
C PRO A 879 4.62 -32.33 9.54
N ILE A 880 3.53 -31.57 9.38
CA ILE A 880 3.61 -30.15 8.98
C ILE A 880 4.09 -29.26 10.12
N ASP A 881 3.62 -29.56 11.33
CA ASP A 881 3.87 -28.86 12.60
C ASP A 881 3.69 -29.87 13.75
N GLN A 882 3.78 -29.42 15.00
CA GLN A 882 3.73 -30.29 16.19
C GLN A 882 2.32 -30.87 16.48
N ASP A 883 1.26 -30.21 16.00
CA ASP A 883 -0.14 -30.62 16.20
C ASP A 883 -0.68 -31.50 15.05
N SER A 884 0.02 -31.54 13.92
CA SER A 884 -0.35 -32.31 12.73
C SER A 884 -0.09 -33.82 12.90
N PRO A 885 -0.97 -34.69 12.37
CA PRO A 885 -0.71 -36.13 12.35
C PRO A 885 0.60 -36.47 11.64
N VAL A 886 1.42 -37.32 12.27
CA VAL A 886 2.62 -37.89 11.64
C VAL A 886 2.19 -38.72 10.43
N PRO A 887 2.63 -38.39 9.21
CA PRO A 887 2.28 -39.14 8.02
C PRO A 887 3.05 -40.47 7.97
N ARG A 888 2.46 -41.51 7.38
CA ARG A 888 3.21 -42.72 7.04
C ARG A 888 4.05 -42.49 5.77
N PRO A 889 5.33 -42.88 5.73
CA PRO A 889 6.10 -42.93 4.49
C PRO A 889 5.48 -43.94 3.51
N LEU A 890 5.36 -43.56 2.24
CA LEU A 890 4.90 -44.49 1.19
C LEU A 890 5.94 -45.57 0.88
N SER A 891 5.48 -46.78 0.59
CA SER A 891 6.28 -47.82 -0.09
C SER A 891 6.51 -47.48 -1.57
N GLU A 892 7.41 -48.20 -2.26
CA GLU A 892 7.60 -47.97 -3.70
C GLU A 892 6.36 -48.37 -4.50
N GLU A 893 5.73 -49.47 -4.11
CA GLU A 893 4.50 -50.00 -4.69
C GLU A 893 3.35 -48.98 -4.59
N GLU A 894 3.25 -48.27 -3.47
CA GLU A 894 2.29 -47.18 -3.32
C GLU A 894 2.65 -45.93 -4.13
N ILE A 895 3.94 -45.58 -4.25
CA ILE A 895 4.40 -44.47 -5.10
C ILE A 895 4.01 -44.74 -6.57
N LEU A 896 4.21 -45.96 -7.05
CA LEU A 896 3.75 -46.41 -8.37
C LEU A 896 2.21 -46.40 -8.47
N GLY A 897 1.51 -46.81 -7.41
CA GLY A 897 0.05 -46.71 -7.31
C GLY A 897 -0.49 -45.28 -7.39
N PHE A 898 0.23 -44.30 -6.83
CA PHE A 898 -0.13 -42.88 -6.93
C PHE A 898 0.19 -42.27 -8.31
N ILE A 899 1.20 -42.76 -9.02
CA ILE A 899 1.44 -42.41 -10.43
C ILE A 899 0.25 -42.86 -11.29
N GLU A 900 -0.26 -44.08 -11.06
CA GLU A 900 -1.44 -44.57 -11.77
C GLU A 900 -2.73 -43.83 -11.37
N ASP A 901 -2.89 -43.40 -10.10
CA ASP A 901 -4.01 -42.53 -9.67
C ASP A 901 -4.03 -41.20 -10.43
N PHE A 902 -2.89 -40.51 -10.57
CA PHE A 902 -2.83 -39.26 -11.34
C PHE A 902 -3.16 -39.50 -12.83
N LYS A 903 -2.66 -40.60 -13.40
CA LYS A 903 -2.94 -41.01 -14.79
C LYS A 903 -4.41 -41.34 -15.01
N GLN A 904 -5.04 -42.13 -14.15
CA GLN A 904 -6.47 -42.44 -14.25
C GLN A 904 -7.33 -41.20 -13.98
N GLY A 905 -6.98 -40.38 -12.99
CA GLY A 905 -7.65 -39.10 -12.72
C GLY A 905 -7.59 -38.13 -13.92
N ALA A 906 -6.51 -38.17 -14.70
CA ALA A 906 -6.40 -37.40 -15.94
C ALA A 906 -7.27 -37.95 -17.08
N ILE A 907 -7.29 -39.27 -17.28
CA ILE A 907 -8.20 -39.93 -18.23
C ILE A 907 -9.66 -39.61 -17.86
N ASP A 908 -9.99 -39.70 -16.57
CA ASP A 908 -11.30 -39.42 -15.99
C ASP A 908 -11.71 -37.94 -16.18
N ALA A 909 -10.75 -37.00 -16.09
CA ALA A 909 -11.00 -35.58 -16.38
C ALA A 909 -11.27 -35.34 -17.87
N ILE A 910 -10.51 -35.95 -18.78
CA ILE A 910 -10.80 -35.86 -20.22
C ILE A 910 -12.14 -36.53 -20.55
N GLU A 911 -12.49 -37.64 -19.90
CA GLU A 911 -13.81 -38.28 -20.05
C GLU A 911 -14.94 -37.38 -19.52
N ALA A 912 -14.67 -36.56 -18.49
CA ALA A 912 -15.58 -35.53 -17.96
C ALA A 912 -15.66 -34.25 -18.84
N GLY A 913 -14.88 -34.16 -19.92
CA GLY A 913 -14.91 -33.06 -20.88
C GLY A 913 -14.01 -31.87 -20.52
N PHE A 914 -12.99 -32.04 -19.67
CA PHE A 914 -11.97 -31.00 -19.50
C PHE A 914 -11.05 -30.93 -20.73
N ASP A 915 -10.58 -29.72 -21.06
CA ASP A 915 -9.66 -29.49 -22.19
C ASP A 915 -8.24 -30.03 -21.91
N GLY A 916 -7.86 -30.07 -20.64
CA GLY A 916 -6.60 -30.59 -20.13
C GLY A 916 -6.58 -30.64 -18.60
N VAL A 917 -5.42 -30.95 -18.03
CA VAL A 917 -5.21 -31.08 -16.59
C VAL A 917 -3.97 -30.33 -16.12
N GLU A 918 -4.02 -29.81 -14.89
CA GLU A 918 -2.85 -29.23 -14.22
C GLU A 918 -2.42 -30.13 -13.05
N LEU A 919 -1.13 -30.47 -12.98
CA LEU A 919 -0.55 -31.23 -11.87
C LEU A 919 -0.12 -30.29 -10.75
N HIS A 920 -0.70 -30.45 -9.55
CA HIS A 920 -0.45 -29.56 -8.41
C HIS A 920 0.90 -29.83 -7.69
N GLY A 921 2.03 -29.56 -8.36
CA GLY A 921 3.41 -29.63 -7.84
C GLY A 921 3.82 -28.49 -6.90
N ALA A 922 2.92 -28.03 -6.04
CA ALA A 922 3.03 -26.75 -5.32
C ALA A 922 2.27 -26.76 -3.98
N ASN A 923 2.44 -25.69 -3.19
CA ASN A 923 1.76 -25.39 -1.93
C ASN A 923 1.83 -26.52 -0.87
N GLY A 924 2.87 -27.36 -0.91
CA GLY A 924 3.10 -28.40 0.10
C GLY A 924 2.17 -29.61 0.03
N TYR A 925 1.63 -29.94 -1.14
CA TYR A 925 0.89 -31.18 -1.41
C TYR A 925 1.79 -32.29 -1.96
N ILE A 926 1.30 -33.53 -2.22
CA ILE A 926 2.17 -34.73 -2.34
C ILE A 926 3.34 -34.58 -3.32
N LEU A 927 3.14 -33.94 -4.48
CA LEU A 927 4.19 -33.74 -5.49
C LEU A 927 5.30 -32.79 -4.99
N ASP A 928 4.92 -31.76 -4.23
CA ASP A 928 5.81 -30.79 -3.59
C ASP A 928 6.50 -31.42 -2.36
N GLN A 929 5.77 -32.25 -1.59
CA GLN A 929 6.28 -33.00 -0.45
C GLN A 929 7.42 -33.97 -0.83
N PHE A 930 7.37 -34.58 -2.02
CA PHE A 930 8.48 -35.35 -2.59
C PHE A 930 9.60 -34.45 -3.14
N THR A 931 9.26 -33.30 -3.72
CA THR A 931 10.24 -32.37 -4.32
C THR A 931 11.14 -31.74 -3.25
N GLN A 932 10.59 -31.32 -2.11
CA GLN A 932 11.31 -30.56 -1.10
C GLN A 932 11.89 -31.45 0.01
N ASP A 933 13.16 -31.23 0.36
CA ASP A 933 13.85 -32.05 1.36
C ASP A 933 13.46 -31.77 2.81
N ILE A 934 12.76 -30.66 3.08
CA ILE A 934 12.10 -30.35 4.36
C ILE A 934 10.98 -31.37 4.71
N SER A 935 10.54 -32.16 3.71
CA SER A 935 9.48 -33.16 3.81
C SER A 935 9.86 -34.52 3.22
N ASN A 936 10.90 -34.59 2.38
CA ASN A 936 11.46 -35.83 1.83
C ASN A 936 12.89 -36.07 2.34
N LYS A 937 13.00 -36.97 3.32
CA LYS A 937 14.28 -37.49 3.85
C LYS A 937 14.49 -38.97 3.48
N ARG A 938 13.83 -39.47 2.42
CA ARG A 938 14.01 -40.86 1.96
C ARG A 938 15.44 -41.12 1.50
N THR A 939 15.90 -42.35 1.70
CA THR A 939 17.23 -42.83 1.27
C THR A 939 17.18 -43.71 0.00
N ASP A 940 15.98 -43.93 -0.56
CA ASP A 940 15.76 -44.70 -1.77
C ASP A 940 15.84 -43.83 -3.05
N LYS A 941 15.49 -44.40 -4.20
CA LYS A 941 15.50 -43.70 -5.50
C LYS A 941 14.52 -42.53 -5.60
N TRP A 942 13.66 -42.31 -4.60
CA TRP A 942 12.69 -41.23 -4.53
C TRP A 942 13.10 -40.11 -3.56
N GLY A 943 14.28 -40.19 -2.91
CA GLY A 943 14.84 -39.10 -2.10
C GLY A 943 16.36 -39.05 -2.04
N GLY A 944 16.89 -38.32 -1.05
CA GLY A 944 18.32 -38.14 -0.80
C GLY A 944 19.03 -37.15 -1.74
N SER A 945 18.74 -37.18 -3.04
CA SER A 945 19.34 -36.29 -4.04
C SER A 945 18.30 -35.42 -4.77
N VAL A 946 18.75 -34.30 -5.35
CA VAL A 946 17.92 -33.39 -6.18
C VAL A 946 17.15 -34.14 -7.28
N ALA A 947 17.83 -35.05 -7.98
CA ALA A 947 17.25 -35.83 -9.07
C ALA A 947 16.22 -36.87 -8.57
N ASN A 948 16.51 -37.53 -7.45
CA ASN A 948 15.60 -38.50 -6.84
C ASN A 948 14.34 -37.83 -6.27
N ARG A 949 14.47 -36.67 -5.61
CA ARG A 949 13.33 -35.89 -5.11
C ARG A 949 12.43 -35.38 -6.25
N SER A 950 13.03 -34.93 -7.36
CA SER A 950 12.28 -34.56 -8.56
C SER A 950 11.55 -35.74 -9.22
N ARG A 951 12.05 -36.98 -9.03
CA ARG A 951 11.61 -38.16 -9.78
C ARG A 951 10.11 -38.40 -9.73
N PHE A 952 9.48 -38.25 -8.55
CA PHE A 952 8.04 -38.51 -8.42
C PHE A 952 7.20 -37.56 -9.28
N GLY A 953 7.48 -36.25 -9.23
CA GLY A 953 6.81 -35.26 -10.10
C GLY A 953 7.04 -35.50 -11.59
N ILE A 954 8.26 -35.90 -11.97
CA ILE A 954 8.63 -36.22 -13.36
C ILE A 954 7.90 -37.48 -13.87
N GLU A 955 7.88 -38.57 -13.10
CA GLU A 955 7.20 -39.81 -13.52
C GLU A 955 5.68 -39.67 -13.54
N VAL A 956 5.09 -38.90 -12.62
CA VAL A 956 3.67 -38.50 -12.69
C VAL A 956 3.40 -37.71 -13.98
N ALA A 957 4.20 -36.69 -14.29
CA ALA A 957 4.05 -35.89 -15.50
C ALA A 957 4.19 -36.73 -16.78
N LYS A 958 5.16 -37.66 -16.83
CA LYS A 958 5.32 -38.62 -17.94
C LYS A 958 4.11 -39.54 -18.11
N ALA A 959 3.62 -40.14 -17.02
CA ALA A 959 2.50 -41.07 -17.08
C ALA A 959 1.20 -40.38 -17.56
N VAL A 960 0.95 -39.17 -17.08
CA VAL A 960 -0.20 -38.35 -17.48
C VAL A 960 -0.06 -37.86 -18.92
N ALA A 961 1.10 -37.33 -19.31
CA ALA A 961 1.38 -36.90 -20.68
C ALA A 961 1.33 -38.05 -21.70
N GLY A 962 1.74 -39.27 -21.32
CA GLY A 962 1.61 -40.47 -22.13
C GLY A 962 0.17 -40.97 -22.28
N ALA A 963 -0.72 -40.65 -21.33
CA ALA A 963 -2.12 -41.08 -21.34
C ALA A 963 -3.06 -40.13 -22.09
N ILE A 964 -2.88 -38.80 -21.96
CA ILE A 964 -3.77 -37.79 -22.56
C ILE A 964 -3.08 -36.84 -23.55
N GLY A 965 -1.77 -37.01 -23.78
CA GLY A 965 -0.93 -36.15 -24.62
C GLY A 965 -0.34 -34.96 -23.84
N PRO A 966 0.95 -34.62 -24.01
CA PRO A 966 1.60 -33.54 -23.24
C PRO A 966 0.97 -32.17 -23.47
N HIS A 967 0.39 -31.95 -24.65
CA HIS A 967 -0.38 -30.75 -24.99
C HIS A 967 -1.69 -30.58 -24.19
N ARG A 968 -2.05 -31.53 -23.32
CA ARG A 968 -3.18 -31.45 -22.37
C ARG A 968 -2.73 -31.48 -20.90
N VAL A 969 -1.44 -31.26 -20.64
CA VAL A 969 -0.85 -31.30 -19.29
C VAL A 969 -0.16 -29.98 -18.99
N GLY A 970 -0.48 -29.40 -17.84
CA GLY A 970 0.29 -28.31 -17.22
C GLY A 970 0.87 -28.77 -15.89
N TYR A 971 1.90 -28.09 -15.40
CA TYR A 971 2.52 -28.39 -14.10
C TYR A 971 2.68 -27.11 -13.29
N ARG A 972 2.30 -27.12 -12.00
CA ARG A 972 2.35 -25.93 -11.13
C ARG A 972 3.42 -26.04 -10.05
N VAL A 973 4.18 -24.96 -9.79
CA VAL A 973 5.29 -24.91 -8.81
C VAL A 973 5.25 -23.64 -7.94
N SER A 974 5.84 -23.72 -6.73
CA SER A 974 5.87 -22.62 -5.75
C SER A 974 7.16 -22.62 -4.90
N PRO A 975 8.34 -22.35 -5.47
CA PRO A 975 9.64 -22.60 -4.83
C PRO A 975 9.87 -21.83 -3.53
N TRP A 976 9.30 -20.64 -3.41
CA TRP A 976 9.53 -19.70 -2.32
C TRP A 976 8.50 -19.78 -1.18
N SER A 977 7.45 -20.60 -1.33
CA SER A 977 6.30 -20.60 -0.44
C SER A 977 6.53 -21.45 0.82
N ARG A 978 6.30 -20.85 2.00
CA ARG A 978 6.41 -21.54 3.31
C ARG A 978 5.15 -22.32 3.71
N HIS A 979 4.13 -22.36 2.87
CA HIS A 979 2.83 -22.95 3.18
C HIS A 979 2.93 -24.47 3.48
N LEU A 980 2.26 -24.95 4.52
CA LEU A 980 2.30 -26.36 5.00
C LEU A 980 3.71 -26.88 5.34
N GLY A 981 4.55 -26.02 5.92
CA GLY A 981 5.90 -26.40 6.37
C GLY A 981 6.85 -26.69 5.20
N MET A 982 6.71 -25.90 4.13
CA MET A 982 7.55 -25.92 2.92
C MET A 982 8.61 -24.80 2.96
N ARG A 983 9.35 -24.68 1.85
CA ARG A 983 10.54 -23.86 1.60
C ARG A 983 11.80 -24.50 2.19
N MET A 984 12.51 -25.19 1.31
CA MET A 984 13.94 -25.54 1.46
C MET A 984 14.78 -24.29 1.72
N GLU A 985 15.95 -24.47 2.32
CA GLU A 985 16.94 -23.42 2.54
C GLU A 985 17.43 -22.82 1.20
N ASP A 986 17.92 -23.67 0.30
CA ASP A 986 18.16 -23.35 -1.10
C ASP A 986 17.23 -24.16 -2.04
N PRO A 987 16.12 -23.57 -2.52
CA PRO A 987 15.23 -24.22 -3.47
C PRO A 987 15.74 -24.12 -4.92
N VAL A 988 16.73 -23.28 -5.24
CA VAL A 988 17.07 -22.94 -6.64
C VAL A 988 17.57 -24.17 -7.42
N PRO A 989 18.58 -24.95 -6.97
CA PRO A 989 19.00 -26.17 -7.67
C PRO A 989 17.88 -27.21 -7.77
N GLN A 990 17.04 -27.33 -6.74
CA GLN A 990 15.97 -28.33 -6.69
C GLN A 990 14.89 -28.08 -7.74
N PHE A 991 14.39 -26.85 -7.81
CA PHE A 991 13.33 -26.49 -8.75
C PHE A 991 13.89 -26.26 -10.16
N THR A 992 15.15 -25.81 -10.31
CA THR A 992 15.85 -25.78 -11.62
C THR A 992 15.87 -27.16 -12.26
N HIS A 993 16.34 -28.18 -11.52
CA HIS A 993 16.38 -29.55 -12.03
C HIS A 993 14.97 -30.07 -12.38
N LEU A 994 14.00 -29.92 -11.46
CA LEU A 994 12.62 -30.36 -11.71
C LEU A 994 12.05 -29.75 -13.00
N VAL A 995 12.17 -28.43 -13.17
CA VAL A 995 11.63 -27.73 -14.34
C VAL A 995 12.39 -28.07 -15.63
N THR A 996 13.72 -28.27 -15.56
CA THR A 996 14.55 -28.70 -16.69
C THR A 996 14.21 -30.11 -17.18
N GLU A 997 13.80 -31.02 -16.30
CA GLU A 997 13.32 -32.35 -16.71
C GLU A 997 11.86 -32.34 -17.19
N LEU A 998 11.02 -31.43 -16.68
CA LEU A 998 9.63 -31.28 -17.13
C LEU A 998 9.53 -30.62 -18.51
N SER A 999 10.40 -29.66 -18.87
CA SER A 999 10.37 -28.99 -20.18
C SER A 999 10.64 -29.96 -21.34
N LYS A 1000 11.48 -30.99 -21.12
CA LYS A 1000 11.74 -32.10 -22.06
C LYS A 1000 10.50 -32.95 -22.38
N LEU A 1001 9.44 -32.87 -21.56
CA LEU A 1001 8.17 -33.55 -21.82
C LEU A 1001 7.24 -32.73 -22.72
N HIS A 1002 7.61 -31.49 -23.08
CA HIS A 1002 6.84 -30.57 -23.91
C HIS A 1002 5.39 -30.36 -23.40
N LEU A 1003 5.21 -30.29 -22.08
CA LEU A 1003 3.91 -30.02 -21.45
C LEU A 1003 3.37 -28.64 -21.88
N ALA A 1004 2.05 -28.50 -21.98
CA ALA A 1004 1.38 -27.33 -22.52
C ALA A 1004 1.73 -26.00 -21.82
N TYR A 1005 2.01 -26.02 -20.51
CA TYR A 1005 2.54 -24.87 -19.77
C TYR A 1005 3.19 -25.24 -18.43
N LEU A 1006 4.03 -24.34 -17.94
CA LEU A 1006 4.48 -24.27 -16.54
C LEU A 1006 3.75 -23.13 -15.82
N HIS A 1007 3.20 -23.39 -14.64
CA HIS A 1007 2.50 -22.40 -13.80
C HIS A 1007 3.33 -22.10 -12.55
N ILE A 1008 3.80 -20.86 -12.41
CA ILE A 1008 4.69 -20.45 -11.31
C ILE A 1008 3.95 -19.52 -10.34
N ILE A 1009 4.11 -19.76 -9.02
CA ILE A 1009 3.65 -18.85 -7.97
C ILE A 1009 4.81 -17.94 -7.51
N GLU A 1010 4.56 -16.62 -7.53
CA GLU A 1010 5.48 -15.56 -7.09
C GLU A 1010 5.84 -15.65 -5.58
N ALA A 1011 7.06 -15.20 -5.21
CA ALA A 1011 7.55 -15.24 -3.82
C ALA A 1011 6.68 -14.50 -2.81
N ARG A 1012 5.95 -13.48 -3.27
CA ARG A 1012 5.01 -12.68 -2.47
C ARG A 1012 3.69 -13.39 -2.10
N VAL A 1013 3.55 -14.71 -2.31
CA VAL A 1013 2.31 -15.45 -1.98
C VAL A 1013 2.55 -16.73 -1.17
N GLN A 1014 1.77 -16.86 -0.09
CA GLN A 1014 1.62 -18.10 0.68
C GLN A 1014 0.17 -18.54 0.64
N ALA A 1015 -0.13 -19.49 -0.27
CA ALA A 1015 -1.46 -19.95 -0.66
C ALA A 1015 -2.47 -18.83 -1.00
N ASN A 1016 -3.21 -18.31 -0.01
CA ASN A 1016 -4.23 -17.25 -0.18
C ASN A 1016 -3.80 -15.89 0.42
N MET A 1017 -2.65 -15.82 1.08
CA MET A 1017 -2.10 -14.62 1.73
C MET A 1017 -0.96 -14.02 0.89
N ASP A 1018 -0.80 -12.69 0.98
CA ASP A 1018 0.37 -11.99 0.45
C ASP A 1018 1.47 -11.93 1.52
N THR A 1019 2.73 -11.91 1.08
CA THR A 1019 3.93 -11.82 1.93
C THR A 1019 4.99 -10.92 1.30
N LEU A 1020 5.95 -10.43 2.10
CA LEU A 1020 7.03 -9.52 1.67
C LEU A 1020 8.14 -10.22 0.84
N GLY A 1021 7.81 -11.26 0.08
CA GLY A 1021 8.78 -12.02 -0.71
C GLY A 1021 9.22 -11.25 -1.95
N THR A 1022 10.53 -11.05 -2.09
CA THR A 1022 11.20 -10.34 -3.19
C THR A 1022 12.06 -11.27 -4.05
N GLU A 1023 12.12 -12.56 -3.71
CA GLU A 1023 12.95 -13.55 -4.37
C GLU A 1023 12.46 -13.81 -5.81
N SER A 1024 13.36 -13.72 -6.79
CA SER A 1024 12.98 -13.83 -8.20
C SER A 1024 12.58 -15.26 -8.59
N ILE A 1025 11.59 -15.36 -9.50
CA ILE A 1025 11.23 -16.60 -10.19
C ILE A 1025 11.93 -16.77 -11.55
N ASP A 1026 12.78 -15.82 -11.96
CA ASP A 1026 13.39 -15.78 -13.30
C ASP A 1026 14.16 -17.08 -13.64
N PHE A 1027 14.80 -17.71 -12.65
CA PHE A 1027 15.52 -18.98 -12.80
C PHE A 1027 14.63 -20.14 -13.27
N LEU A 1028 13.33 -20.13 -12.95
CA LEU A 1028 12.38 -21.14 -13.45
C LEU A 1028 11.98 -20.89 -14.90
N VAL A 1029 11.95 -19.63 -15.32
CA VAL A 1029 11.69 -19.27 -16.73
C VAL A 1029 12.90 -19.69 -17.58
N ASP A 1030 14.12 -19.49 -17.08
CA ASP A 1030 15.34 -19.97 -17.75
C ASP A 1030 15.44 -21.50 -17.79
N ALA A 1031 15.08 -22.20 -16.69
CA ALA A 1031 15.05 -23.66 -16.63
C ALA A 1031 13.97 -24.30 -17.54
N TRP A 1032 12.86 -23.60 -17.75
CA TRP A 1032 11.80 -24.03 -18.67
C TRP A 1032 12.17 -23.78 -20.13
N GLY A 1033 12.82 -22.64 -20.37
CA GLY A 1033 13.20 -22.16 -21.70
C GLY A 1033 11.99 -21.81 -22.57
N ASN A 1034 12.29 -21.29 -23.76
CA ASN A 1034 11.31 -20.72 -24.69
C ASN A 1034 10.53 -21.81 -25.47
N THR A 1035 10.18 -22.93 -24.83
CA THR A 1035 9.65 -24.13 -25.48
C THR A 1035 8.13 -24.16 -25.55
N ASN A 1036 7.45 -23.80 -24.46
CA ASN A 1036 5.99 -23.71 -24.33
C ASN A 1036 5.61 -22.56 -23.38
N PRO A 1037 4.38 -22.04 -23.43
CA PRO A 1037 3.96 -20.89 -22.61
C PRO A 1037 4.13 -21.06 -21.09
N ILE A 1038 4.22 -19.94 -20.37
CA ILE A 1038 4.26 -19.87 -18.91
C ILE A 1038 3.05 -19.12 -18.34
N ILE A 1039 2.53 -19.58 -17.21
CA ILE A 1039 1.44 -18.93 -16.46
C ILE A 1039 2.00 -18.43 -15.13
N LEU A 1040 1.90 -17.14 -14.86
CA LEU A 1040 2.43 -16.52 -13.64
C LEU A 1040 1.30 -16.12 -12.69
N ALA A 1041 1.43 -16.43 -11.41
CA ALA A 1041 0.39 -16.21 -10.39
C ALA A 1041 0.92 -15.53 -9.11
N GLY A 1042 0.14 -14.60 -8.59
CA GLY A 1042 0.32 -14.05 -7.24
C GLY A 1042 0.50 -12.54 -7.20
N GLY A 1043 -0.33 -11.84 -6.41
CA GLY A 1043 -0.25 -10.39 -6.15
C GLY A 1043 -0.45 -9.45 -7.36
N TYR A 1044 -0.79 -9.95 -8.55
CA TYR A 1044 -0.94 -9.11 -9.75
C TYR A 1044 -2.18 -8.21 -9.71
N ASN A 1045 -2.05 -7.06 -10.37
CA ASN A 1045 -3.12 -6.14 -10.75
C ASN A 1045 -3.05 -5.90 -12.28
N SER A 1046 -4.02 -5.16 -12.84
CA SER A 1046 -4.13 -4.92 -14.29
C SER A 1046 -2.86 -4.36 -14.94
N VAL A 1047 -2.15 -3.45 -14.26
CA VAL A 1047 -0.95 -2.79 -14.78
C VAL A 1047 0.24 -3.76 -14.72
N LEU A 1048 0.49 -4.33 -13.54
CA LEU A 1048 1.61 -5.25 -13.35
C LEU A 1048 1.49 -6.52 -14.20
N ALA A 1049 0.25 -6.99 -14.46
CA ALA A 1049 0.00 -8.11 -15.36
C ALA A 1049 0.39 -7.82 -16.82
N LYS A 1050 0.11 -6.60 -17.31
CA LYS A 1050 0.60 -6.15 -18.63
C LYS A 1050 2.13 -6.11 -18.63
N GLU A 1051 2.73 -5.44 -17.66
CA GLU A 1051 4.19 -5.25 -17.55
C GLU A 1051 4.93 -6.59 -17.48
N THR A 1052 4.34 -7.58 -16.80
CA THR A 1052 4.88 -8.94 -16.68
C THR A 1052 4.88 -9.68 -18.03
N VAL A 1053 3.78 -9.60 -18.80
CA VAL A 1053 3.73 -10.21 -20.14
C VAL A 1053 4.72 -9.53 -21.10
N ASP A 1054 4.85 -8.21 -21.02
CA ASP A 1054 5.86 -7.47 -21.79
C ASP A 1054 7.30 -7.84 -21.38
N LYS A 1055 7.61 -7.97 -20.07
CA LYS A 1055 8.94 -8.40 -19.56
C LYS A 1055 9.39 -9.73 -20.17
N TYR A 1056 8.53 -10.75 -20.09
CA TYR A 1056 8.92 -12.11 -20.45
C TYR A 1056 8.85 -12.37 -21.96
N HIS A 1057 7.99 -11.67 -22.71
CA HIS A 1057 7.99 -11.75 -24.17
C HIS A 1057 9.31 -11.22 -24.79
N VAL A 1058 9.95 -10.21 -24.19
CA VAL A 1058 11.29 -9.75 -24.64
C VAL A 1058 12.36 -10.83 -24.46
N ARG A 1059 12.19 -11.76 -23.51
CA ARG A 1059 13.04 -12.95 -23.34
C ARG A 1059 12.64 -14.11 -24.28
N GLY A 1060 11.65 -13.91 -25.16
CA GLY A 1060 11.09 -14.92 -26.05
C GLY A 1060 10.13 -15.92 -25.37
N ASN A 1061 9.61 -15.59 -24.18
CA ASN A 1061 8.66 -16.43 -23.46
C ASN A 1061 7.23 -15.92 -23.63
N GLU A 1062 6.33 -16.80 -24.09
CA GLU A 1062 4.91 -16.47 -24.23
C GLU A 1062 4.20 -16.61 -22.88
N THR A 1063 3.85 -15.48 -22.27
CA THR A 1063 3.41 -15.41 -20.87
C THR A 1063 1.92 -15.10 -20.71
N LEU A 1064 1.30 -15.73 -19.72
CA LEU A 1064 -0.06 -15.50 -19.23
C LEU A 1064 -0.03 -15.16 -17.75
N VAL A 1065 -1.09 -14.50 -17.26
CA VAL A 1065 -1.20 -14.07 -15.85
C VAL A 1065 -2.48 -14.61 -15.24
N ALA A 1066 -2.32 -15.39 -14.17
CA ALA A 1066 -3.42 -16.03 -13.45
C ALA A 1066 -3.81 -15.25 -12.18
N PHE A 1067 -5.10 -14.90 -12.11
CA PHE A 1067 -5.69 -14.14 -11.02
C PHE A 1067 -6.54 -15.05 -10.15
N GLY A 1068 -6.27 -15.04 -8.83
CA GLY A 1068 -7.07 -15.76 -7.83
C GLY A 1068 -8.17 -14.87 -7.26
N ARG A 1069 -7.90 -14.26 -6.10
CA ARG A 1069 -8.88 -13.52 -5.27
C ARG A 1069 -9.70 -12.46 -6.02
N GLN A 1070 -9.18 -11.84 -7.07
CA GLN A 1070 -9.96 -10.90 -7.91
C GLN A 1070 -11.04 -11.63 -8.73
N PHE A 1071 -10.76 -12.82 -9.26
CA PHE A 1071 -11.73 -13.67 -9.97
C PHE A 1071 -12.76 -14.31 -9.01
N VAL A 1072 -12.52 -14.32 -7.69
CA VAL A 1072 -13.57 -14.67 -6.72
C VAL A 1072 -14.71 -13.67 -6.82
N SER A 1073 -14.40 -12.37 -6.70
CA SER A 1073 -15.39 -11.28 -6.62
C SER A 1073 -15.78 -10.64 -7.95
N ASN A 1074 -15.11 -10.99 -9.06
CA ASN A 1074 -15.35 -10.42 -10.38
C ASN A 1074 -15.49 -11.57 -11.40
N PRO A 1075 -16.72 -11.99 -11.76
CA PRO A 1075 -16.90 -13.04 -12.76
C PRO A 1075 -16.39 -12.62 -14.15
N ASP A 1076 -16.50 -11.33 -14.45
CA ASP A 1076 -16.08 -10.64 -15.66
C ASP A 1076 -14.68 -10.02 -15.57
N LEU A 1077 -13.78 -10.54 -14.73
CA LEU A 1077 -12.45 -9.95 -14.51
C LEU A 1077 -11.67 -9.62 -15.81
N PRO A 1078 -11.66 -10.44 -16.89
CA PRO A 1078 -10.93 -10.08 -18.10
C PRO A 1078 -11.46 -8.81 -18.77
N LEU A 1079 -12.78 -8.58 -18.75
CA LEU A 1079 -13.38 -7.34 -19.23
C LEU A 1079 -12.94 -6.15 -18.37
N ARG A 1080 -12.97 -6.31 -17.04
CA ARG A 1080 -12.55 -5.24 -16.11
C ARG A 1080 -11.07 -4.90 -16.22
N VAL A 1081 -10.21 -5.90 -16.44
CA VAL A 1081 -8.77 -5.68 -16.68
C VAL A 1081 -8.51 -5.04 -18.05
N LYS A 1082 -9.32 -5.36 -19.07
CA LYS A 1082 -9.22 -4.79 -20.43
C LYS A 1082 -9.66 -3.33 -20.51
N GLU A 1083 -10.82 -3.00 -19.94
CA GLU A 1083 -11.41 -1.65 -20.01
C GLU A 1083 -11.11 -0.81 -18.75
N LEU A 1084 -10.20 -1.29 -17.89
CA LEU A 1084 -9.78 -0.66 -16.61
C LEU A 1084 -10.93 -0.32 -15.65
N LEU A 1085 -11.94 -1.19 -15.59
CA LEU A 1085 -13.16 -1.02 -14.78
C LEU A 1085 -12.93 -1.36 -13.30
N PRO A 1086 -13.75 -0.83 -12.36
CA PRO A 1086 -13.63 -1.11 -10.93
C PRO A 1086 -13.71 -2.61 -10.58
N ILE A 1087 -12.64 -3.12 -9.97
CA ILE A 1087 -12.56 -4.48 -9.44
C ILE A 1087 -13.27 -4.53 -8.08
N ALA A 1088 -14.34 -5.31 -7.99
CA ALA A 1088 -15.12 -5.47 -6.76
C ALA A 1088 -14.31 -6.16 -5.65
N PRO A 1089 -14.46 -5.75 -4.37
CA PRO A 1089 -13.74 -6.34 -3.24
C PRO A 1089 -14.15 -7.79 -2.96
N HIS A 1090 -13.23 -8.58 -2.40
CA HIS A 1090 -13.45 -10.00 -2.09
C HIS A 1090 -13.61 -10.21 -0.57
N ASN A 1091 -14.65 -10.94 -0.15
CA ASN A 1091 -14.84 -11.30 1.24
C ASN A 1091 -14.10 -12.61 1.53
N ARG A 1092 -13.04 -12.54 2.36
CA ARG A 1092 -12.19 -13.68 2.73
C ARG A 1092 -12.90 -14.72 3.61
N GLU A 1093 -13.91 -14.32 4.38
CA GLU A 1093 -14.67 -15.23 5.26
C GLU A 1093 -15.47 -16.25 4.43
N LEU A 1094 -16.06 -15.78 3.33
CA LEU A 1094 -16.92 -16.59 2.44
C LEU A 1094 -16.11 -17.50 1.48
N PHE A 1095 -14.77 -17.43 1.50
CA PHE A 1095 -13.90 -18.24 0.64
C PHE A 1095 -14.14 -19.74 0.82
N TYR A 1096 -14.33 -20.22 2.05
CA TYR A 1096 -14.35 -21.66 2.38
C TYR A 1096 -15.65 -22.13 3.05
N GLU A 1097 -16.69 -21.30 3.03
CA GLU A 1097 -18.07 -21.67 3.43
C GLU A 1097 -18.57 -22.87 2.61
N VAL A 1098 -19.23 -23.81 3.28
CA VAL A 1098 -19.64 -25.10 2.68
C VAL A 1098 -21.01 -25.00 2.03
N LEU A 1099 -21.09 -25.41 0.75
CA LEU A 1099 -22.34 -25.52 -0.03
C LEU A 1099 -23.21 -24.24 -0.11
N LYS A 1100 -22.61 -23.07 0.14
CA LYS A 1100 -23.30 -21.77 0.15
C LYS A 1100 -23.07 -20.95 -1.13
N PRO A 1101 -24.12 -20.32 -1.71
CA PRO A 1101 -23.97 -19.37 -2.81
C PRO A 1101 -23.33 -18.04 -2.39
N GLU A 1102 -23.40 -17.67 -1.11
CA GLU A 1102 -22.88 -16.39 -0.62
C GLU A 1102 -21.34 -16.34 -0.73
N GLY A 1103 -20.83 -15.23 -1.27
CA GLY A 1103 -19.44 -15.03 -1.67
C GLY A 1103 -18.95 -15.99 -2.76
N TYR A 1104 -19.84 -16.50 -3.59
CA TYR A 1104 -19.56 -17.51 -4.62
C TYR A 1104 -20.17 -17.12 -5.96
N THR A 1105 -21.50 -17.19 -6.09
CA THR A 1105 -22.24 -16.85 -7.33
C THR A 1105 -23.07 -15.55 -7.22
N ASP A 1106 -23.14 -14.97 -6.02
CA ASP A 1106 -23.79 -13.68 -5.72
C ASP A 1106 -23.01 -12.44 -6.20
N TYR A 1107 -21.74 -12.59 -6.58
CA TYR A 1107 -20.90 -11.51 -7.09
C TYR A 1107 -21.37 -11.00 -8.46
N SER A 1108 -21.83 -9.75 -8.50
CA SER A 1108 -22.39 -9.12 -9.69
C SER A 1108 -21.34 -8.79 -10.77
N PHE A 1109 -21.76 -8.99 -12.03
CA PHE A 1109 -21.10 -8.46 -13.23
C PHE A 1109 -21.02 -6.92 -13.21
N TYR A 1110 -20.13 -6.34 -14.02
CA TYR A 1110 -20.12 -4.90 -14.21
C TYR A 1110 -21.33 -4.43 -15.04
N GLU A 1111 -22.15 -3.56 -14.47
CA GLU A 1111 -23.28 -2.90 -15.12
C GLU A 1111 -23.04 -1.39 -15.17
N PRO A 1112 -22.91 -0.75 -16.36
CA PRO A 1112 -22.62 0.68 -16.46
C PRO A 1112 -23.62 1.56 -15.71
N GLY A 1113 -23.11 2.42 -14.82
CA GLY A 1113 -23.94 3.32 -13.99
C GLY A 1113 -24.67 2.66 -12.83
N LYS A 1114 -24.58 1.33 -12.66
CA LYS A 1114 -25.09 0.64 -11.47
C LYS A 1114 -24.08 0.74 -10.34
N VAL A 1115 -24.54 1.21 -9.20
CA VAL A 1115 -23.73 1.32 -7.99
C VAL A 1115 -23.50 -0.07 -7.41
N VAL A 1116 -22.25 -0.44 -7.20
CA VAL A 1116 -21.92 -1.56 -6.29
C VAL A 1116 -22.00 -1.01 -4.87
N GLU A 1117 -23.05 -1.39 -4.12
CA GLU A 1117 -23.10 -1.13 -2.68
C GLU A 1117 -22.05 -2.00 -1.96
N GLU A 1118 -21.20 -1.40 -1.13
CA GLU A 1118 -20.30 -2.17 -0.27
C GLU A 1118 -21.07 -2.72 0.94
N THR A 1119 -21.39 -4.01 0.93
CA THR A 1119 -21.93 -4.72 2.09
C THR A 1119 -20.83 -4.94 3.15
N HIS A 1120 -20.56 -3.90 3.93
CA HIS A 1120 -19.71 -3.99 5.13
C HIS A 1120 -20.38 -4.83 6.22
N ILE A 1121 -19.55 -5.55 6.99
CA ILE A 1121 -20.00 -6.46 8.05
C ILE A 1121 -20.40 -5.65 9.30
N ASN A 1122 -21.56 -5.00 9.24
CA ASN A 1122 -22.30 -4.48 10.41
C ASN A 1122 -23.80 -4.20 10.16
N GLY A 1123 -24.29 -4.30 8.91
CA GLY A 1123 -25.74 -4.30 8.63
C GLY A 1123 -26.37 -2.94 8.35
N GLU A 1124 -25.58 -1.89 8.09
CA GLU A 1124 -26.05 -0.63 7.51
C GLU A 1124 -25.69 -0.56 6.02
N SER A 1125 -26.70 -0.40 5.16
CA SER A 1125 -26.53 -0.24 3.71
C SER A 1125 -26.22 1.22 3.36
N ARG A 1126 -25.00 1.50 2.87
CA ARG A 1126 -24.64 2.82 2.30
C ARG A 1126 -24.78 2.81 0.77
N GLN A 1127 -25.77 3.54 0.27
CA GLN A 1127 -25.87 3.89 -1.15
C GLN A 1127 -24.82 4.93 -1.52
N TRP A 1128 -23.86 4.52 -2.35
CA TRP A 1128 -23.07 5.44 -3.17
C TRP A 1128 -23.84 5.78 -4.46
N THR A 1129 -23.28 6.63 -5.32
CA THR A 1129 -23.77 6.83 -6.70
C THR A 1129 -22.60 6.88 -7.68
N GLN A 1130 -22.36 5.80 -8.41
CA GLN A 1130 -21.29 5.70 -9.40
C GLN A 1130 -21.67 6.43 -10.71
N ALA A 1131 -21.32 7.71 -10.80
CA ALA A 1131 -21.53 8.53 -11.99
C ALA A 1131 -20.43 8.29 -13.06
N TYR A 1132 -20.42 7.11 -13.68
CA TYR A 1132 -19.70 6.88 -14.95
C TYR A 1132 -20.72 6.77 -16.10
N LYS A 1133 -20.70 7.75 -17.01
CA LYS A 1133 -21.41 7.66 -18.29
C LYS A 1133 -20.55 6.89 -19.31
N PRO A 1134 -21.16 6.10 -20.22
CA PRO A 1134 -20.46 5.61 -21.41
C PRO A 1134 -19.92 6.74 -22.28
N LEU A 1135 -18.91 6.42 -23.09
CA LEU A 1135 -18.48 7.24 -24.21
C LEU A 1135 -19.43 7.01 -25.40
N GLU A 1136 -20.10 8.09 -25.83
CA GLU A 1136 -20.67 8.29 -27.17
C GLU A 1136 -19.88 9.42 -27.86
#